data_AF-A0A183UNW8-F1
#
_entry.id   AF-A0A183UNW8-F1
#
_cell.length_a   1.000
_cell.length_b   1.000
_cell.length_c   1.000
_cell.angle_alpha   90.00
_cell.angle_beta   90.00
_cell.angle_gamma   90.00
#
_symmetry.space_group_name_H-M   'P 1'
#
loop_
_entity.id
_entity.type
_entity.pdbx_description
1 polymer ?
#
loop_
_entity_poly.entity_id
_entity_poly.type
_entity_poly.pdbx_seq_one_letter_code
_entity_poly.pdbx_strand_id
1 'polypeptide(L)'
;MNGRCRTQGSMFVAVALGSTGTHQWYGNAPEAPKETMLAVETFYVTQPIDHKNPSLGTWQQRVQYNPTFYRNESLIFLMIGGESPAAEKWVANPNITYLIWAKKYGAAVFQLEHRFFGNSRPYNDMKTSSLKYCTVDQALEDLASFIRQMNQKYGYVNPKWVTFGGSYPGALNAWFRARYPDLTVGAVASSAPLTFLLDYYAYPMVMENVLRETDTNCRDKVGNSITVILSKALTEAGRKELSEKLKLKPAFNETTLVVRDLQNMMAYLFGAFQGIVQYTYDGKNSITMGGFNVRNMCTAITNAPTSDPVLQMRAIIDWIYTFYPSDNGTLANSYSGLIDILKNTTFDDENGNENAALRGWMWLCCNELGVLQTTDQGRNIFGNMLPLNYYVDMCTDIFGESVNIVSIRDNNLAFRSKYGDAKYYKAKNIVLPNGSFDPWYPLGTYISYPELHQKAFLISGAAHCADMYPAWEGEPEALAPARAEIEKELEYFITATMATVALTLLLLVLLALSTDAYIHLRHPNLPHFLMGRPPGGFLESGYHNAVGRSASVKLAFPEVQEFYITQVLDHLNSSDARTWQQRVQYNPQFYNNSNIAFVMIGGESMIAEKWLGNVNVSMMKMAKKFGAAAFHLEHRFFGQSRPFPTMTTEALAYCTTEQALADLAEFIRQMNIKYNFKNARWVTFGGSYPGSLSAWFRSKYPELSVGAVASSAPLNLKLDFYEYSMVVEQVLNETDPVCHDQVRDAIAHIQKIMLTTAGRQQLNQAFNLQPPFDDSNITPLSLQNFMSNLYGMFQGVVQYTYDGRDQFTMGDLNVRKLCDAVTKMPANKPLQQIRAVMDFLNTFYPHTGSCVGNVSTCTFANSYDEIIKVYGNVTYDESTDIAAWRGWMWLCCNEIGFLQTTDGGKNIFGEMVPLNFYVDMCTDLFGPTVKIDQIASRNDIAQEYYGGADHYKVSVSDAACAVVLSSFLLRRAPSSNVFHKVSVNGAVVTVAETVLVYVKATNVILPNGSLDPWHALGTYIEDKPTHKIPLLINGTAHCADMYPAYPNEPKALEAARQTIEDEVAYYIQQSDLFRNSQFH
;
A
#
# COMPACT_ATOMS: atom_id res chain seq x y z
N MET A 1 -5.14 42.13 -24.23
CA MET A 1 -6.16 41.07 -24.09
C MET A 1 -5.86 40.01 -25.12
N ASN A 2 -5.37 38.83 -24.69
CA ASN A 2 -5.15 37.62 -25.52
C ASN A 2 -4.76 36.45 -24.58
N GLY A 3 -5.65 36.09 -23.65
CA GLY A 3 -5.41 34.99 -22.73
C GLY A 3 -5.68 33.63 -23.38
N ARG A 4 -4.67 32.75 -23.44
CA ARG A 4 -4.82 31.35 -23.86
C ARG A 4 -4.02 30.44 -22.92
N CYS A 5 -4.70 29.79 -21.96
CA CYS A 5 -4.16 28.70 -21.14
C CYS A 5 -4.69 27.36 -21.69
N ARG A 6 -3.88 26.31 -21.94
CA ARG A 6 -2.84 25.67 -21.09
C ARG A 6 -3.43 24.98 -19.85
N THR A 7 -3.10 23.69 -19.68
CA THR A 7 -3.48 22.77 -18.58
C THR A 7 -3.14 21.33 -18.98
N GLN A 8 -2.14 20.73 -18.32
CA GLN A 8 -1.77 19.32 -18.49
C GLN A 8 -2.07 18.50 -17.24
N GLY A 9 -2.24 17.19 -17.46
CA GLY A 9 -2.25 16.15 -16.44
C GLY A 9 -1.05 15.23 -16.69
N SER A 10 -0.52 14.63 -15.62
CA SER A 10 0.85 14.10 -15.49
C SER A 10 1.95 15.17 -15.49
N MET A 11 2.86 15.04 -14.52
CA MET A 11 4.02 15.94 -14.36
C MET A 11 5.05 15.77 -15.48
N PHE A 12 5.06 14.60 -16.13
CA PHE A 12 6.08 14.22 -17.08
C PHE A 12 5.86 14.78 -18.49
N VAL A 13 4.62 14.97 -18.97
CA VAL A 13 4.40 15.56 -20.32
C VAL A 13 4.92 16.99 -20.39
N ALA A 14 4.74 17.77 -19.32
CA ALA A 14 5.19 19.16 -19.24
C ALA A 14 6.73 19.31 -19.27
N VAL A 15 7.49 18.25 -18.97
CA VAL A 15 8.97 18.28 -18.99
C VAL A 15 9.56 17.39 -20.11
N ALA A 16 8.84 16.36 -20.59
CA ALA A 16 9.25 15.44 -21.68
C ALA A 16 9.57 16.15 -23.00
N LEU A 17 8.83 17.23 -23.26
CA LEU A 17 8.88 18.04 -24.48
C LEU A 17 9.97 19.13 -24.43
N GLY A 18 10.83 19.06 -23.40
CA GLY A 18 11.77 20.09 -22.97
C GLY A 18 12.47 20.91 -24.04
N SER A 19 12.08 22.19 -24.11
CA SER A 19 12.93 23.25 -24.63
C SER A 19 13.65 23.94 -23.46
N THR A 20 14.99 23.90 -23.48
CA THR A 20 15.83 24.71 -22.57
C THR A 20 16.05 26.10 -23.16
N GLY A 21 15.00 26.66 -23.77
CA GLY A 21 15.04 27.82 -24.64
C GLY A 21 13.66 28.48 -24.72
N THR A 22 13.65 29.80 -24.92
CA THR A 22 12.46 30.65 -24.76
C THR A 22 11.49 30.55 -25.96
N HIS A 23 10.84 29.40 -26.12
CA HIS A 23 9.79 29.22 -27.12
C HIS A 23 8.47 28.71 -26.54
N GLN A 24 7.39 29.08 -27.22
CA GLN A 24 6.02 29.00 -26.69
C GLN A 24 5.46 27.59 -26.85
N TRP A 25 4.72 27.12 -25.85
CA TRP A 25 3.92 25.89 -25.86
C TRP A 25 2.77 25.86 -26.88
N TYR A 26 2.75 26.80 -27.82
CA TYR A 26 1.97 26.77 -29.04
C TYR A 26 2.82 27.29 -30.20
N GLY A 27 3.25 26.39 -31.09
CA GLY A 27 3.38 26.74 -32.49
C GLY A 27 2.02 27.17 -33.04
N ASN A 28 1.98 27.85 -34.19
CA ASN A 28 0.73 28.37 -34.77
C ASN A 28 -0.20 27.24 -35.24
N ALA A 29 -1.00 26.68 -34.33
CA ALA A 29 -2.19 25.92 -34.68
C ALA A 29 -3.13 26.80 -35.52
N PRO A 30 -3.79 26.26 -36.56
CA PRO A 30 -4.80 26.99 -37.32
C PRO A 30 -5.84 27.64 -36.39
N GLU A 31 -6.29 28.86 -36.69
CA GLU A 31 -7.29 29.52 -35.85
C GLU A 31 -8.56 28.67 -35.77
N ALA A 32 -8.82 28.10 -34.60
CA ALA A 32 -10.17 27.69 -34.23
C ALA A 32 -11.12 28.90 -34.43
N PRO A 33 -12.36 28.68 -34.88
CA PRO A 33 -13.29 29.78 -35.13
C PRO A 33 -13.42 30.66 -33.88
N LYS A 34 -13.43 31.98 -34.08
CA LYS A 34 -13.39 32.98 -32.99
C LYS A 34 -14.67 32.91 -32.15
N GLU A 35 -14.65 32.06 -31.12
CA GLU A 35 -15.71 31.99 -30.13
C GLU A 35 -15.88 33.34 -29.44
N THR A 36 -17.13 33.82 -29.39
CA THR A 36 -17.47 35.12 -28.80
C THR A 36 -17.47 35.00 -27.27
N MET A 37 -16.29 35.13 -26.69
CA MET A 37 -16.08 35.15 -25.23
C MET A 37 -16.89 36.27 -24.58
N LEU A 38 -17.55 35.97 -23.46
CA LEU A 38 -18.27 36.95 -22.65
C LEU A 38 -17.29 37.82 -21.84
N ALA A 39 -17.74 39.01 -21.45
CA ALA A 39 -16.96 39.90 -20.60
C ALA A 39 -16.83 39.33 -19.17
N VAL A 40 -15.63 39.46 -18.60
CA VAL A 40 -15.28 38.96 -17.26
C VAL A 40 -14.67 40.09 -16.43
N GLU A 41 -15.21 40.29 -15.23
CA GLU A 41 -14.56 41.10 -14.21
C GLU A 41 -13.52 40.24 -13.48
N THR A 42 -12.28 40.73 -13.39
CA THR A 42 -11.24 40.11 -12.54
C THR A 42 -10.92 41.05 -11.39
N PHE A 43 -11.03 40.57 -10.16
CA PHE A 43 -10.71 41.30 -8.94
C PHE A 43 -10.02 40.40 -7.92
N TYR A 44 -9.67 40.94 -6.75
CA TYR A 44 -9.05 40.17 -5.66
C TYR A 44 -9.90 40.22 -4.40
N VAL A 45 -9.88 39.15 -3.63
CA VAL A 45 -10.38 39.10 -2.25
C VAL A 45 -9.23 38.93 -1.27
N THR A 46 -9.37 39.52 -0.08
CA THR A 46 -8.36 39.38 0.97
C THR A 46 -8.62 38.09 1.75
N GLN A 47 -7.58 37.27 1.91
CA GLN A 47 -7.60 36.02 2.67
C GLN A 47 -6.50 36.06 3.76
N PRO A 48 -6.65 35.37 4.90
CA PRO A 48 -5.52 35.11 5.78
C PRO A 48 -4.55 34.11 5.12
N ILE A 49 -3.25 34.25 5.40
CA ILE A 49 -2.24 33.28 4.96
C ILE A 49 -2.51 31.91 5.60
N ASP A 50 -2.90 31.93 6.89
CA ASP A 50 -3.30 30.77 7.66
C ASP A 50 -4.64 31.07 8.38
N HIS A 51 -5.70 30.35 8.02
CA HIS A 51 -7.02 30.49 8.66
C HIS A 51 -7.03 30.06 10.13
N LYS A 52 -6.07 29.23 10.56
CA LYS A 52 -5.89 28.84 11.98
C LYS A 52 -5.05 29.86 12.76
N ASN A 53 -4.29 30.70 12.06
CA ASN A 53 -3.55 31.82 12.65
C ASN A 53 -3.67 33.12 11.80
N PRO A 54 -4.82 33.81 11.82
CA PRO A 54 -5.01 35.04 11.05
C PRO A 54 -4.04 36.18 11.41
N SER A 55 -3.36 36.12 12.57
CA SER A 55 -2.35 37.11 12.98
C SER A 55 -1.05 37.04 12.15
N LEU A 56 -0.83 35.94 11.42
CA LEU A 56 0.31 35.75 10.52
C LEU A 56 0.33 36.76 9.36
N GLY A 57 -0.83 37.30 8.97
CA GLY A 57 -0.98 38.25 7.87
C GLY A 57 -2.00 37.79 6.83
N THR A 58 -2.21 38.65 5.83
CA THR A 58 -3.18 38.45 4.74
C THR A 58 -2.54 38.58 3.37
N TRP A 59 -3.19 38.00 2.37
CA TRP A 59 -2.80 38.00 0.96
C TRP A 59 -4.01 38.22 0.06
N GLN A 60 -3.78 38.38 -1.25
CA GLN A 60 -4.82 38.66 -2.25
C GLN A 60 -5.05 37.45 -3.15
N GLN A 61 -6.25 36.87 -3.09
CA GLN A 61 -6.67 35.74 -3.92
C GLN A 61 -7.46 36.24 -5.13
N ARG A 62 -7.11 35.77 -6.34
CA ARG A 62 -7.76 36.21 -7.58
C ARG A 62 -9.14 35.58 -7.76
N VAL A 63 -10.09 36.41 -8.17
CA VAL A 63 -11.47 36.05 -8.50
C VAL A 63 -11.76 36.46 -9.93
N GLN A 64 -12.47 35.62 -10.66
CA GLN A 64 -13.10 35.98 -11.93
C GLN A 64 -14.63 35.89 -11.80
N TYR A 65 -15.34 36.85 -12.38
CA TYR A 65 -16.79 37.02 -12.24
C TYR A 65 -17.45 37.35 -13.57
N ASN A 66 -18.58 36.71 -13.87
CA ASN A 66 -19.40 37.01 -15.03
C ASN A 66 -20.87 37.19 -14.60
N PRO A 67 -21.39 38.43 -14.61
CA PRO A 67 -22.79 38.73 -14.29
C PRO A 67 -23.77 38.47 -15.45
N THR A 68 -23.31 38.15 -16.67
CA THR A 68 -24.13 38.16 -17.91
C THR A 68 -25.39 37.29 -17.85
N PHE A 69 -25.38 36.23 -17.04
CA PHE A 69 -26.52 35.32 -16.90
C PHE A 69 -27.39 35.59 -15.67
N TYR A 70 -27.02 36.51 -14.78
CA TYR A 70 -27.70 36.72 -13.49
C TYR A 70 -29.08 37.37 -13.68
N ARG A 71 -30.13 36.61 -13.36
CA ARG A 71 -31.55 37.04 -13.37
C ARG A 71 -32.37 36.45 -12.23
N ASN A 72 -31.86 35.41 -11.58
CA ASN A 72 -32.43 34.81 -10.37
C ASN A 72 -31.64 35.36 -9.18
N GLU A 73 -32.23 36.30 -8.43
CA GLU A 73 -31.59 37.08 -7.35
C GLU A 73 -31.06 36.24 -6.16
N SER A 74 -31.24 34.92 -6.22
CA SER A 74 -30.75 33.96 -5.22
C SER A 74 -29.76 32.93 -5.76
N LEU A 75 -29.53 32.79 -7.07
CA LEU A 75 -28.77 31.65 -7.63
C LEU A 75 -27.34 32.05 -8.07
N ILE A 76 -26.33 31.35 -7.54
CA ILE A 76 -24.92 31.59 -7.84
C ILE A 76 -24.21 30.28 -8.14
N PHE A 77 -23.44 30.22 -9.23
CA PHE A 77 -22.56 29.11 -9.60
C PHE A 77 -21.10 29.49 -9.33
N LEU A 78 -20.33 28.60 -8.72
CA LEU A 78 -18.91 28.79 -8.42
C LEU A 78 -18.06 27.66 -9.01
N MET A 79 -17.15 28.00 -9.92
CA MET A 79 -16.08 27.09 -10.36
C MET A 79 -14.90 27.15 -9.39
N ILE A 80 -14.50 25.99 -8.87
CA ILE A 80 -13.34 25.86 -7.98
C ILE A 80 -12.07 25.74 -8.85
N GLY A 81 -11.08 26.59 -8.60
CA GLY A 81 -9.74 26.48 -9.20
C GLY A 81 -8.86 25.46 -8.49
N GLY A 82 -7.80 25.01 -9.15
CA GLY A 82 -6.88 23.98 -8.63
C GLY A 82 -5.43 24.20 -9.04
N GLU A 83 -4.81 23.12 -9.48
CA GLU A 83 -3.39 22.90 -9.78
C GLU A 83 -2.83 23.71 -10.97
N SER A 84 -3.49 24.79 -11.38
CA SER A 84 -3.09 25.66 -12.50
C SER A 84 -3.69 27.08 -12.36
N PRO A 85 -3.12 28.09 -13.05
CA PRO A 85 -3.72 29.43 -13.12
C PRO A 85 -5.17 29.38 -13.63
N ALA A 86 -6.08 30.10 -12.98
CA ALA A 86 -7.50 30.07 -13.30
C ALA A 86 -7.77 30.60 -14.72
N ALA A 87 -8.14 29.68 -15.60
CA ALA A 87 -8.38 29.96 -17.00
C ALA A 87 -9.77 30.58 -17.24
N GLU A 88 -9.78 31.83 -17.73
CA GLU A 88 -10.96 32.66 -18.01
C GLU A 88 -12.05 31.94 -18.85
N LYS A 89 -11.68 30.93 -19.65
CA LYS A 89 -12.61 30.13 -20.45
C LYS A 89 -13.80 29.58 -19.65
N TRP A 90 -13.58 29.22 -18.38
CA TRP A 90 -14.60 28.60 -17.54
C TRP A 90 -15.73 29.57 -17.22
N VAL A 91 -15.44 30.85 -17.00
CA VAL A 91 -16.45 31.89 -16.75
C VAL A 91 -16.90 32.65 -18.00
N ALA A 92 -16.13 32.57 -19.11
CA ALA A 92 -16.36 33.39 -20.31
C ALA A 92 -16.97 32.65 -21.51
N ASN A 93 -16.78 31.33 -21.67
CA ASN A 93 -17.22 30.63 -22.89
C ASN A 93 -18.67 30.12 -22.75
N PRO A 94 -19.66 30.71 -23.46
CA PRO A 94 -21.08 30.36 -23.30
C PRO A 94 -21.44 28.94 -23.76
N ASN A 95 -20.52 28.20 -24.40
CA ASN A 95 -20.70 26.83 -24.87
C ASN A 95 -20.31 25.78 -23.81
N ILE A 96 -19.59 26.16 -22.75
CA ILE A 96 -19.22 25.26 -21.64
C ILE A 96 -20.48 24.78 -20.91
N THR A 97 -20.57 23.49 -20.61
CA THR A 97 -21.79 22.83 -20.10
C THR A 97 -22.40 23.54 -18.90
N TYR A 98 -21.61 23.85 -17.86
CA TYR A 98 -22.14 24.51 -16.66
C TYR A 98 -22.55 25.99 -16.90
N LEU A 99 -22.04 26.64 -17.95
CA LEU A 99 -22.46 27.98 -18.38
C LEU A 99 -23.76 27.94 -19.20
N ILE A 100 -24.02 26.87 -19.94
CA ILE A 100 -25.34 26.61 -20.54
C ILE A 100 -26.40 26.49 -19.44
N TRP A 101 -26.10 25.76 -18.36
CA TRP A 101 -26.96 25.69 -17.18
C TRP A 101 -27.10 27.04 -16.45
N ALA A 102 -26.00 27.78 -16.25
CA ALA A 102 -26.08 29.13 -15.65
C ALA A 102 -27.00 30.07 -16.46
N LYS A 103 -26.91 30.01 -17.79
CA LYS A 103 -27.77 30.74 -18.74
C LYS A 103 -29.23 30.26 -18.73
N LYS A 104 -29.49 28.97 -18.46
CA LYS A 104 -30.84 28.39 -18.31
C LYS A 104 -31.51 28.86 -17.02
N TYR A 105 -30.85 28.68 -15.87
CA TYR A 105 -31.44 28.96 -14.54
C TYR A 105 -31.27 30.42 -14.05
N GLY A 106 -30.50 31.23 -14.76
CA GLY A 106 -30.32 32.65 -14.48
C GLY A 106 -29.30 32.96 -13.37
N ALA A 107 -28.25 32.14 -13.26
CA ALA A 107 -27.26 32.22 -12.18
C ALA A 107 -26.20 33.31 -12.40
N ALA A 108 -25.70 33.91 -11.31
CA ALA A 108 -24.42 34.60 -11.33
C ALA A 108 -23.27 33.58 -11.41
N VAL A 109 -22.14 33.91 -12.03
CA VAL A 109 -21.02 32.98 -12.22
C VAL A 109 -19.72 33.54 -11.64
N PHE A 110 -19.10 32.80 -10.73
CA PHE A 110 -17.77 33.09 -10.19
C PHE A 110 -16.78 31.94 -10.46
N GLN A 111 -15.50 32.27 -10.41
CA GLN A 111 -14.38 31.34 -10.30
C GLN A 111 -13.35 31.87 -9.31
N LEU A 112 -12.87 31.01 -8.41
CA LEU A 112 -11.84 31.34 -7.42
C LEU A 112 -10.52 30.65 -7.77
N GLU A 113 -9.43 31.39 -7.87
CA GLU A 113 -8.10 30.85 -8.18
C GLU A 113 -7.42 30.27 -6.92
N HIS A 114 -6.93 29.03 -6.98
CA HIS A 114 -6.35 28.31 -5.84
C HIS A 114 -5.08 28.99 -5.30
N ARG A 115 -4.87 28.95 -3.98
CA ARG A 115 -3.64 29.44 -3.36
C ARG A 115 -2.39 28.74 -3.93
N PHE A 116 -1.32 29.51 -4.15
CA PHE A 116 -0.04 29.10 -4.76
C PHE A 116 -0.11 28.71 -6.25
N PHE A 117 -1.22 28.97 -6.95
CA PHE A 117 -1.31 28.80 -8.41
C PHE A 117 -1.77 30.10 -9.06
N GLY A 118 -1.20 30.45 -10.22
CA GLY A 118 -1.53 31.70 -10.90
C GLY A 118 -1.10 32.94 -10.11
N ASN A 119 -2.00 33.93 -10.08
CA ASN A 119 -1.79 35.20 -9.37
C ASN A 119 -2.22 35.14 -7.90
N SER A 120 -2.88 34.05 -7.48
CA SER A 120 -3.25 33.77 -6.09
C SER A 120 -2.04 33.32 -5.25
N ARG A 121 -1.14 34.25 -4.94
CA ARG A 121 0.16 33.98 -4.31
C ARG A 121 0.21 34.47 -2.85
N PRO A 122 0.15 33.58 -1.83
CA PRO A 122 0.26 34.00 -0.41
C PRO A 122 1.65 34.51 -0.03
N TYR A 123 2.68 34.09 -0.77
CA TYR A 123 4.05 34.58 -0.72
C TYR A 123 4.59 34.76 -2.15
N ASN A 124 5.60 35.62 -2.32
CA ASN A 124 6.24 35.85 -3.62
C ASN A 124 7.25 34.75 -4.03
N ASP A 125 7.26 33.60 -3.36
CA ASP A 125 8.10 32.45 -3.71
C ASP A 125 7.43 31.10 -3.40
N MET A 126 7.98 30.05 -4.03
CA MET A 126 7.60 28.63 -3.89
C MET A 126 8.61 27.85 -3.04
N LYS A 127 9.23 28.48 -2.02
CA LYS A 127 10.10 27.75 -1.07
C LYS A 127 9.27 26.81 -0.19
N THR A 128 9.88 25.73 0.30
CA THR A 128 9.23 24.78 1.23
C THR A 128 8.66 25.48 2.47
N SER A 129 9.34 26.52 2.98
CA SER A 129 8.89 27.38 4.08
C SER A 129 7.59 28.14 3.83
N SER A 130 7.27 28.37 2.56
CA SER A 130 6.12 29.13 2.06
C SER A 130 5.02 28.16 1.62
N LEU A 131 5.39 27.11 0.88
CA LEU A 131 4.52 26.04 0.39
C LEU A 131 3.79 25.27 1.50
N LYS A 132 4.30 25.24 2.74
CA LYS A 132 3.57 24.65 3.89
C LYS A 132 2.17 25.24 4.16
N TYR A 133 1.82 26.38 3.56
CA TYR A 133 0.46 26.96 3.60
C TYR A 133 -0.38 26.61 2.35
N CYS A 134 0.19 25.91 1.37
CA CYS A 134 -0.52 25.23 0.29
C CYS A 134 -0.97 23.86 0.81
N THR A 135 -2.19 23.82 1.35
CA THR A 135 -2.84 22.60 1.81
C THR A 135 -4.33 22.63 1.48
N VAL A 136 -4.93 21.45 1.32
CA VAL A 136 -6.37 21.24 1.12
C VAL A 136 -7.17 21.93 2.22
N ASP A 137 -6.69 21.81 3.46
CA ASP A 137 -7.33 22.38 4.64
C ASP A 137 -7.49 23.90 4.55
N GLN A 138 -6.50 24.60 4.00
CA GLN A 138 -6.53 26.05 3.83
C GLN A 138 -7.31 26.47 2.56
N ALA A 139 -7.26 25.68 1.49
CA ALA A 139 -8.02 25.93 0.27
C ALA A 139 -9.55 25.81 0.49
N LEU A 140 -9.98 24.88 1.35
CA LEU A 140 -11.38 24.75 1.75
C LEU A 140 -11.87 25.94 2.62
N GLU A 141 -11.02 26.48 3.50
CA GLU A 141 -11.35 27.70 4.25
C GLU A 141 -11.32 28.96 3.37
N ASP A 142 -10.44 29.04 2.35
CA ASP A 142 -10.47 30.11 1.34
C ASP A 142 -11.82 30.16 0.62
N LEU A 143 -12.34 29.01 0.18
CA LEU A 143 -13.66 28.88 -0.44
C LEU A 143 -14.79 29.32 0.51
N ALA A 144 -14.73 28.90 1.77
CA ALA A 144 -15.74 29.24 2.78
C ALA A 144 -15.71 30.75 3.12
N SER A 145 -14.52 31.33 3.23
CA SER A 145 -14.29 32.77 3.38
C SER A 145 -14.81 33.55 2.16
N PHE A 146 -14.49 33.09 0.94
CA PHE A 146 -14.90 33.73 -0.31
C PHE A 146 -16.42 33.82 -0.44
N ILE A 147 -17.15 32.71 -0.22
CA ILE A 147 -18.63 32.71 -0.27
C ILE A 147 -19.22 33.71 0.73
N ARG A 148 -18.70 33.74 1.98
CA ARG A 148 -19.13 34.70 3.00
C ARG A 148 -18.86 36.16 2.57
N GLN A 149 -17.67 36.43 2.03
CA GLN A 149 -17.31 37.75 1.51
C GLN A 149 -18.19 38.19 0.33
N MET A 150 -18.53 37.29 -0.60
CA MET A 150 -19.39 37.64 -1.74
C MET A 150 -20.85 37.84 -1.33
N ASN A 151 -21.38 37.01 -0.42
CA ASN A 151 -22.71 37.23 0.18
C ASN A 151 -22.81 38.62 0.84
N GLN A 152 -21.76 39.04 1.55
CA GLN A 152 -21.69 40.39 2.15
C GLN A 152 -21.51 41.50 1.10
N LYS A 153 -20.66 41.30 0.08
CA LYS A 153 -20.34 42.30 -0.96
C LYS A 153 -21.54 42.62 -1.86
N TYR A 154 -22.33 41.60 -2.22
CA TYR A 154 -23.46 41.74 -3.14
C TYR A 154 -24.83 41.74 -2.44
N GLY A 155 -24.88 41.50 -1.12
CA GLY A 155 -26.11 41.58 -0.33
C GLY A 155 -27.12 40.47 -0.61
N TYR A 156 -26.68 39.29 -1.05
CA TYR A 156 -27.58 38.20 -1.45
C TYR A 156 -28.46 37.72 -0.28
N VAL A 157 -29.77 37.64 -0.51
CA VAL A 157 -30.76 37.14 0.46
C VAL A 157 -31.09 35.68 0.12
N ASN A 158 -30.89 34.77 1.08
CA ASN A 158 -31.02 33.32 0.91
C ASN A 158 -30.27 32.74 -0.32
N PRO A 159 -28.96 33.00 -0.46
CA PRO A 159 -28.19 32.60 -1.64
C PRO A 159 -28.05 31.07 -1.77
N LYS A 160 -28.46 30.55 -2.92
CA LYS A 160 -28.28 29.19 -3.40
C LYS A 160 -26.98 29.11 -4.21
N TRP A 161 -25.89 28.78 -3.53
CA TRP A 161 -24.62 28.50 -4.20
C TRP A 161 -24.57 27.04 -4.69
N VAL A 162 -24.21 26.83 -5.97
CA VAL A 162 -23.86 25.53 -6.53
C VAL A 162 -22.38 25.55 -6.92
N THR A 163 -21.60 24.58 -6.43
CA THR A 163 -20.17 24.49 -6.71
C THR A 163 -19.85 23.44 -7.77
N PHE A 164 -18.91 23.77 -8.66
CA PHE A 164 -18.44 22.94 -9.76
C PHE A 164 -16.92 22.77 -9.68
N GLY A 165 -16.44 21.58 -10.02
CA GLY A 165 -15.01 21.28 -10.11
C GLY A 165 -14.77 19.95 -10.81
N GLY A 166 -13.66 19.86 -11.53
CA GLY A 166 -13.15 18.62 -12.15
C GLY A 166 -11.82 18.23 -11.52
N SER A 167 -11.38 16.96 -11.57
CA SER A 167 -10.06 16.54 -11.05
C SER A 167 -9.90 16.80 -9.53
N TYR A 168 -8.73 17.27 -9.09
CA TYR A 168 -8.47 17.76 -7.74
C TYR A 168 -9.44 18.88 -7.30
N PRO A 169 -9.83 19.87 -8.14
CA PRO A 169 -10.99 20.74 -7.88
C PRO A 169 -12.32 20.01 -7.67
N GLY A 170 -12.53 18.86 -8.31
CA GLY A 170 -13.66 17.96 -8.05
C GLY A 170 -13.59 17.34 -6.66
N ALA A 171 -12.40 16.87 -6.24
CA ALA A 171 -12.15 16.39 -4.89
C ALA A 171 -12.36 17.50 -3.82
N LEU A 172 -11.80 18.69 -4.06
CA LEU A 172 -12.05 19.89 -3.27
C LEU A 172 -13.55 20.22 -3.20
N ASN A 173 -14.29 20.10 -4.32
CA ASN A 173 -15.73 20.33 -4.34
C ASN A 173 -16.48 19.31 -3.46
N ALA A 174 -16.12 18.03 -3.54
CA ALA A 174 -16.70 16.97 -2.72
C ALA A 174 -16.42 17.21 -1.21
N TRP A 175 -15.18 17.48 -0.82
CA TRP A 175 -14.85 17.80 0.57
C TRP A 175 -15.47 19.11 1.04
N PHE A 176 -15.57 20.12 0.18
CA PHE A 176 -16.25 21.39 0.49
C PHE A 176 -17.75 21.17 0.76
N ARG A 177 -18.41 20.37 -0.09
CA ARG A 177 -19.82 20.00 0.07
C ARG A 177 -20.09 19.19 1.33
N ALA A 178 -19.16 18.32 1.72
CA ALA A 178 -19.23 17.54 2.96
C ALA A 178 -18.98 18.40 4.23
N ARG A 179 -18.01 19.33 4.17
CA ARG A 179 -17.56 20.15 5.32
C ARG A 179 -18.39 21.42 5.55
N TYR A 180 -18.94 22.01 4.49
CA TYR A 180 -19.78 23.22 4.55
C TYR A 180 -21.13 23.01 3.85
N PRO A 181 -21.94 22.04 4.32
CA PRO A 181 -23.22 21.70 3.68
C PRO A 181 -24.24 22.85 3.69
N ASP A 182 -24.05 23.85 4.57
CA ASP A 182 -24.89 25.04 4.69
C ASP A 182 -24.46 26.21 3.80
N LEU A 183 -23.24 26.19 3.22
CA LEU A 183 -22.75 27.25 2.33
C LEU A 183 -23.11 27.03 0.85
N THR A 184 -23.64 25.85 0.50
CA THR A 184 -24.05 25.46 -0.86
C THR A 184 -25.38 24.70 -0.80
N VAL A 185 -26.14 24.69 -1.89
CA VAL A 185 -27.34 23.83 -2.02
C VAL A 185 -27.06 22.52 -2.74
N GLY A 186 -25.96 22.44 -3.49
CA GLY A 186 -25.48 21.21 -4.10
C GLY A 186 -24.15 21.40 -4.84
N ALA A 187 -23.58 20.30 -5.34
CA ALA A 187 -22.28 20.28 -6.01
C ALA A 187 -22.21 19.31 -7.21
N VAL A 188 -21.38 19.63 -8.19
CA VAL A 188 -20.99 18.71 -9.28
C VAL A 188 -19.47 18.54 -9.26
N ALA A 189 -19.02 17.37 -8.83
CA ALA A 189 -17.63 17.01 -8.62
C ALA A 189 -17.21 15.96 -9.68
N SER A 190 -16.86 16.45 -10.87
CA SER A 190 -16.48 15.61 -12.02
C SER A 190 -15.07 15.03 -11.85
N SER A 191 -14.86 13.80 -12.31
CA SER A 191 -13.56 13.12 -12.31
C SER A 191 -12.82 13.25 -10.97
N ALA A 192 -13.58 13.15 -9.87
CA ALA A 192 -13.12 13.47 -8.54
C ALA A 192 -12.52 12.22 -7.86
N PRO A 193 -11.18 12.11 -7.72
CA PRO A 193 -10.59 11.16 -6.79
C PRO A 193 -11.03 11.50 -5.36
N LEU A 194 -11.30 10.47 -4.55
CA LEU A 194 -11.71 10.61 -3.15
C LEU A 194 -10.86 9.72 -2.23
N THR A 195 -10.42 8.56 -2.69
CA THR A 195 -9.35 7.77 -2.04
C THR A 195 -7.99 8.32 -2.48
N PHE A 196 -7.22 8.93 -1.59
CA PHE A 196 -5.90 9.48 -1.91
C PHE A 196 -4.77 8.57 -1.41
N LEU A 197 -4.55 7.45 -2.11
CA LEU A 197 -3.49 6.48 -1.80
C LEU A 197 -2.10 7.10 -1.99
N LEU A 198 -1.11 6.74 -1.15
CA LEU A 198 0.29 7.15 -1.32
C LEU A 198 0.87 6.65 -2.65
N ASP A 199 0.89 5.32 -2.79
CA ASP A 199 1.20 4.59 -4.03
C ASP A 199 -0.08 4.43 -4.85
N TYR A 200 -0.02 4.73 -6.16
CA TYR A 200 -1.16 4.67 -7.06
C TYR A 200 -0.89 3.84 -8.33
N TYR A 201 -0.50 2.58 -8.14
CA TYR A 201 -0.32 1.54 -9.16
C TYR A 201 -1.53 1.28 -10.08
N ALA A 202 -2.74 1.77 -9.75
CA ALA A 202 -3.94 1.52 -10.54
C ALA A 202 -4.13 2.47 -11.75
N TYR A 203 -3.44 3.62 -11.79
CA TYR A 203 -3.41 4.51 -12.95
C TYR A 203 -3.01 3.75 -14.26
N PRO A 204 -1.88 3.01 -14.32
CA PRO A 204 -1.50 2.27 -15.52
C PRO A 204 -2.41 1.10 -15.88
N MET A 205 -3.14 0.51 -14.91
CA MET A 205 -4.13 -0.55 -15.19
C MET A 205 -5.23 -0.03 -16.12
N VAL A 206 -5.74 1.18 -15.85
CA VAL A 206 -6.75 1.83 -16.71
C VAL A 206 -6.16 2.13 -18.08
N MET A 207 -4.93 2.67 -18.15
CA MET A 207 -4.28 2.95 -19.43
C MET A 207 -4.12 1.70 -20.31
N GLU A 208 -3.74 0.55 -19.72
CA GLU A 208 -3.65 -0.70 -20.48
C GLU A 208 -5.04 -1.15 -20.97
N ASN A 209 -6.10 -0.98 -20.18
CA ASN A 209 -7.46 -1.32 -20.59
C ASN A 209 -7.97 -0.43 -21.73
N VAL A 210 -7.79 0.90 -21.67
CA VAL A 210 -8.18 1.82 -22.76
C VAL A 210 -7.42 1.50 -24.06
N LEU A 211 -6.13 1.15 -23.96
CA LEU A 211 -5.34 0.65 -25.08
C LEU A 211 -5.92 -0.65 -25.67
N ARG A 212 -6.24 -1.63 -24.81
CA ARG A 212 -6.79 -2.94 -25.16
C ARG A 212 -8.17 -2.85 -25.82
N GLU A 213 -9.03 -1.98 -25.32
CA GLU A 213 -10.37 -1.70 -25.85
C GLU A 213 -10.34 -0.90 -27.16
N THR A 214 -9.31 -0.07 -27.36
CA THR A 214 -9.09 0.67 -28.60
C THR A 214 -8.58 -0.22 -29.73
N ASP A 215 -7.50 -0.98 -29.47
CA ASP A 215 -6.87 -1.92 -30.40
C ASP A 215 -5.86 -2.82 -29.66
N THR A 216 -6.13 -4.13 -29.58
CA THR A 216 -5.24 -5.12 -28.97
C THR A 216 -3.85 -5.16 -29.64
N ASN A 217 -3.75 -4.98 -30.96
CA ASN A 217 -2.49 -4.97 -31.69
C ASN A 217 -1.65 -3.72 -31.35
N CYS A 218 -2.30 -2.57 -31.14
CA CYS A 218 -1.67 -1.39 -30.56
C CYS A 218 -1.17 -1.66 -29.13
N ARG A 219 -2.01 -2.21 -28.24
CA ARG A 219 -1.62 -2.57 -26.86
C ARG A 219 -0.40 -3.50 -26.84
N ASP A 220 -0.39 -4.53 -27.67
CA ASP A 220 0.69 -5.51 -27.73
C ASP A 220 1.97 -4.94 -28.36
N LYS A 221 1.85 -4.09 -29.39
CA LYS A 221 2.99 -3.31 -29.91
C LYS A 221 3.58 -2.37 -28.86
N VAL A 222 2.76 -1.67 -28.06
CA VAL A 222 3.24 -0.81 -26.97
C VAL A 222 4.00 -1.64 -25.94
N GLY A 223 3.40 -2.72 -25.43
CA GLY A 223 4.03 -3.60 -24.43
C GLY A 223 5.34 -4.23 -24.91
N ASN A 224 5.39 -4.70 -26.16
CA ASN A 224 6.62 -5.21 -26.78
C ASN A 224 7.68 -4.09 -26.93
N SER A 225 7.28 -2.89 -27.34
CA SER A 225 8.19 -1.74 -27.49
C SER A 225 8.81 -1.34 -26.16
N ILE A 226 8.01 -1.25 -25.09
CA ILE A 226 8.49 -0.99 -23.74
C ILE A 226 9.41 -2.13 -23.26
N THR A 227 9.02 -3.39 -23.44
CA THR A 227 9.84 -4.56 -23.04
C THR A 227 11.22 -4.57 -23.71
N VAL A 228 11.29 -4.21 -24.99
CA VAL A 228 12.55 -4.12 -25.77
C VAL A 228 13.36 -2.87 -25.42
N ILE A 229 12.72 -1.76 -25.04
CA ILE A 229 13.42 -0.59 -24.48
C ILE A 229 14.05 -0.94 -23.13
N LEU A 230 13.30 -1.64 -22.26
CA LEU A 230 13.76 -2.06 -20.93
C LEU A 230 14.96 -3.01 -21.01
N SER A 231 14.92 -4.06 -21.85
CA SER A 231 16.06 -4.97 -21.99
C SER A 231 17.30 -4.28 -22.57
N LYS A 232 17.13 -3.38 -23.55
CA LYS A 232 18.23 -2.56 -24.09
C LYS A 232 18.84 -1.63 -23.05
N ALA A 233 18.03 -1.04 -22.16
CA ALA A 233 18.51 -0.16 -21.09
C ALA A 233 19.47 -0.85 -20.10
N LEU A 234 19.45 -2.19 -20.00
CA LEU A 234 20.36 -2.97 -19.14
C LEU A 234 21.76 -3.21 -19.74
N THR A 235 22.05 -2.74 -20.96
CA THR A 235 23.34 -2.93 -21.64
C THR A 235 23.89 -1.61 -22.19
N GLU A 236 25.21 -1.43 -22.20
CA GLU A 236 25.86 -0.25 -22.77
C GLU A 236 25.55 -0.11 -24.28
N ALA A 237 25.63 -1.21 -25.02
CA ALA A 237 25.29 -1.24 -26.45
C ALA A 237 23.81 -0.86 -26.70
N GLY A 238 22.89 -1.37 -25.87
CA GLY A 238 21.48 -1.02 -25.95
C GLY A 238 21.19 0.42 -25.51
N ARG A 239 21.85 0.95 -24.48
CA ARG A 239 21.74 2.37 -24.06
C ARG A 239 22.23 3.33 -25.14
N LYS A 240 23.30 2.98 -25.87
CA LYS A 240 23.73 3.72 -27.06
C LYS A 240 22.65 3.67 -28.15
N GLU A 241 22.14 2.49 -28.47
CA GLU A 241 21.08 2.29 -29.47
C GLU A 241 19.80 3.07 -29.13
N LEU A 242 19.39 3.09 -27.85
CA LEU A 242 18.26 3.90 -27.36
C LEU A 242 18.54 5.40 -27.51
N SER A 243 19.75 5.85 -27.15
CA SER A 243 20.17 7.25 -27.29
C SER A 243 20.06 7.74 -28.73
N GLU A 244 20.45 6.90 -29.70
CA GLU A 244 20.36 7.17 -31.13
C GLU A 244 18.90 7.10 -31.64
N LYS A 245 18.17 6.01 -31.36
CA LYS A 245 16.83 5.75 -31.93
C LYS A 245 15.71 6.59 -31.31
N LEU A 246 15.76 6.83 -30.00
CA LEU A 246 14.81 7.71 -29.32
C LEU A 246 15.23 9.19 -29.40
N LYS A 247 16.45 9.49 -29.84
CA LYS A 247 17.10 10.82 -29.84
C LYS A 247 17.12 11.44 -28.43
N LEU A 248 17.71 10.73 -27.48
CA LEU A 248 17.77 11.17 -26.09
C LEU A 248 18.68 12.39 -25.91
N LYS A 249 18.28 13.32 -25.04
CA LYS A 249 19.01 14.56 -24.73
C LYS A 249 19.03 14.77 -23.20
N PRO A 250 20.19 14.54 -22.54
CA PRO A 250 21.45 14.03 -23.08
C PRO A 250 21.38 12.57 -23.55
N ALA A 251 22.26 12.18 -24.48
CA ALA A 251 22.55 10.77 -24.71
C ALA A 251 23.12 10.14 -23.42
N PHE A 252 22.87 8.85 -23.19
CA PHE A 252 23.38 8.17 -22.00
C PHE A 252 24.92 8.17 -21.99
N ASN A 253 25.50 8.45 -20.82
CA ASN A 253 26.93 8.48 -20.58
C ASN A 253 27.27 7.52 -19.43
N GLU A 254 27.87 6.37 -19.76
CA GLU A 254 28.20 5.28 -18.85
C GLU A 254 29.06 5.69 -17.64
N THR A 255 29.81 6.79 -17.73
CA THR A 255 30.61 7.30 -16.59
C THR A 255 29.74 7.98 -15.53
N THR A 256 28.68 8.70 -15.93
CA THR A 256 27.81 9.49 -15.05
C THR A 256 26.45 8.83 -14.78
N LEU A 257 26.05 7.87 -15.61
CA LEU A 257 24.76 7.17 -15.53
C LEU A 257 24.47 6.61 -14.13
N VAL A 258 23.24 6.81 -13.68
CA VAL A 258 22.62 6.18 -12.51
C VAL A 258 21.29 5.52 -12.89
N VAL A 259 20.78 4.61 -12.03
CA VAL A 259 19.47 3.94 -12.23
C VAL A 259 18.35 4.97 -12.47
N ARG A 260 18.41 6.11 -11.79
CA ARG A 260 17.49 7.26 -11.93
C ARG A 260 17.34 7.80 -13.34
N ASP A 261 18.39 7.80 -14.17
CA ASP A 261 18.27 8.27 -15.56
C ASP A 261 17.50 7.27 -16.44
N LEU A 262 17.57 5.97 -16.10
CA LEU A 262 16.80 4.92 -16.77
C LEU A 262 15.33 4.95 -16.33
N GLN A 263 15.07 5.11 -15.04
CA GLN A 263 13.73 5.30 -14.48
C GLN A 263 13.09 6.57 -15.04
N ASN A 264 13.80 7.69 -15.09
CA ASN A 264 13.29 8.96 -15.64
C ASN A 264 13.04 8.91 -17.15
N MET A 265 13.87 8.20 -17.94
CA MET A 265 13.54 7.90 -19.33
C MET A 265 12.19 7.15 -19.44
N MET A 266 11.96 6.15 -18.58
CA MET A 266 10.66 5.47 -18.53
C MET A 266 9.54 6.39 -18.05
N ALA A 267 9.79 7.31 -17.12
CA ALA A 267 8.80 8.26 -16.62
C ALA A 267 8.31 9.22 -17.72
N TYR A 268 9.20 9.65 -18.61
CA TYR A 268 8.81 10.43 -19.80
C TYR A 268 8.03 9.61 -20.83
N LEU A 269 8.44 8.36 -21.10
CA LEU A 269 7.68 7.45 -21.97
C LEU A 269 6.29 7.17 -21.39
N PHE A 270 6.21 6.94 -20.08
CA PHE A 270 4.98 6.70 -19.34
C PHE A 270 4.05 7.92 -19.37
N GLY A 271 4.58 9.11 -19.04
CA GLY A 271 3.86 10.38 -19.08
C GLY A 271 3.22 10.65 -20.44
N ALA A 272 3.91 10.33 -21.54
CA ALA A 272 3.35 10.45 -22.88
C ALA A 272 2.02 9.67 -23.03
N PHE A 273 1.92 8.44 -22.50
CA PHE A 273 0.65 7.69 -22.46
C PHE A 273 -0.35 8.30 -21.47
N GLN A 274 0.10 8.77 -20.29
CA GLN A 274 -0.76 9.43 -19.31
C GLN A 274 -1.52 10.62 -19.95
N GLY A 275 -0.82 11.50 -20.65
CA GLY A 275 -1.40 12.66 -21.33
C GLY A 275 -2.28 12.34 -22.54
N ILE A 276 -2.06 11.20 -23.21
CA ILE A 276 -2.92 10.76 -24.33
C ILE A 276 -4.20 10.10 -23.82
N VAL A 277 -4.10 9.20 -22.84
CA VAL A 277 -5.26 8.45 -22.33
C VAL A 277 -6.16 9.35 -21.48
N GLN A 278 -5.62 10.13 -20.54
CA GLN A 278 -6.43 10.97 -19.64
C GLN A 278 -7.33 11.96 -20.41
N TYR A 279 -6.94 12.39 -21.60
CA TYR A 279 -7.67 13.39 -22.40
C TYR A 279 -8.22 12.85 -23.74
N THR A 280 -8.28 11.53 -23.93
CA THR A 280 -8.76 10.98 -25.20
C THR A 280 -10.25 11.27 -25.44
N TYR A 281 -10.58 11.92 -26.56
CA TYR A 281 -11.96 12.30 -26.93
C TYR A 281 -12.66 13.25 -25.93
N ASP A 282 -11.91 13.98 -25.10
CA ASP A 282 -12.45 14.80 -24.00
C ASP A 282 -13.23 16.07 -24.44
N GLY A 283 -13.10 16.51 -25.70
CA GLY A 283 -13.70 17.75 -26.21
C GLY A 283 -13.07 19.05 -25.66
N LYS A 284 -11.94 18.96 -24.93
CA LYS A 284 -11.31 20.08 -24.19
C LYS A 284 -10.76 21.18 -25.09
N ASN A 285 -10.35 20.86 -26.31
CA ASN A 285 -9.74 21.78 -27.28
C ASN A 285 -9.66 21.17 -28.70
N SER A 286 -9.23 22.00 -29.67
CA SER A 286 -9.01 21.60 -31.06
C SER A 286 -7.82 20.66 -31.32
N ILE A 287 -6.99 20.34 -30.31
CA ILE A 287 -5.92 19.34 -30.42
C ILE A 287 -6.48 17.93 -30.14
N THR A 288 -7.26 17.74 -29.07
CA THR A 288 -7.90 16.44 -28.77
C THR A 288 -9.00 16.11 -29.79
N MET A 289 -9.82 17.10 -30.16
CA MET A 289 -10.78 16.99 -31.28
C MET A 289 -10.07 16.84 -32.64
N GLY A 290 -8.95 17.55 -32.83
CA GLY A 290 -8.15 17.54 -34.07
C GLY A 290 -7.28 16.31 -34.26
N GLY A 291 -7.36 15.32 -33.35
CA GLY A 291 -6.76 14.01 -33.54
C GLY A 291 -5.73 13.58 -32.51
N PHE A 292 -5.45 14.33 -31.44
CA PHE A 292 -4.61 13.87 -30.33
C PHE A 292 -5.43 12.96 -29.40
N ASN A 293 -5.50 11.68 -29.72
CA ASN A 293 -6.30 10.68 -29.01
C ASN A 293 -5.72 9.26 -29.15
N VAL A 294 -6.23 8.32 -28.35
CA VAL A 294 -5.69 6.95 -28.27
C VAL A 294 -5.77 6.20 -29.61
N ARG A 295 -6.83 6.37 -30.42
CA ARG A 295 -6.95 5.74 -31.74
C ARG A 295 -5.89 6.22 -32.73
N ASN A 296 -5.56 7.50 -32.73
CA ASN A 296 -4.54 8.05 -33.63
C ASN A 296 -3.12 7.74 -33.16
N MET A 297 -2.86 7.71 -31.85
CA MET A 297 -1.63 7.13 -31.30
C MET A 297 -1.47 5.66 -31.71
N CYS A 298 -2.55 4.87 -31.61
CA CYS A 298 -2.55 3.49 -32.06
C CYS A 298 -2.32 3.35 -33.56
N THR A 299 -2.86 4.28 -34.37
CA THR A 299 -2.58 4.35 -35.81
C THR A 299 -1.10 4.65 -36.08
N ALA A 300 -0.46 5.51 -35.29
CA ALA A 300 0.97 5.84 -35.42
C ALA A 300 1.88 4.62 -35.15
N ILE A 301 1.62 3.83 -34.10
CA ILE A 301 2.44 2.63 -33.79
C ILE A 301 2.10 1.41 -34.67
N THR A 302 0.83 1.25 -35.05
CA THR A 302 0.42 0.13 -35.92
C THR A 302 0.95 0.30 -37.35
N ASN A 303 0.85 1.51 -37.92
CA ASN A 303 1.32 1.84 -39.27
C ASN A 303 2.77 2.35 -39.34
N ALA A 304 3.51 2.33 -38.24
CA ALA A 304 4.95 2.66 -38.23
C ALA A 304 5.69 1.82 -39.31
N PRO A 305 6.50 2.43 -40.19
CA PRO A 305 7.10 1.75 -41.35
C PRO A 305 8.33 0.90 -40.99
N THR A 306 8.24 0.16 -39.88
CA THR A 306 9.34 -0.58 -39.27
C THR A 306 8.82 -1.69 -38.34
N SER A 307 9.53 -2.82 -38.31
CA SER A 307 9.34 -3.89 -37.32
C SER A 307 10.12 -3.68 -36.02
N ASP A 308 11.01 -2.67 -35.97
CA ASP A 308 11.84 -2.34 -34.81
C ASP A 308 10.99 -1.72 -33.69
N PRO A 309 10.89 -2.35 -32.50
CA PRO A 309 10.01 -1.85 -31.44
C PRO A 309 10.46 -0.51 -30.83
N VAL A 310 11.76 -0.20 -30.84
CA VAL A 310 12.25 1.11 -30.37
C VAL A 310 11.82 2.21 -31.36
N LEU A 311 11.86 1.93 -32.66
CA LEU A 311 11.38 2.87 -33.67
C LEU A 311 9.84 2.92 -33.76
N GLN A 312 9.13 1.87 -33.35
CA GLN A 312 7.67 1.89 -33.16
C GLN A 312 7.28 2.83 -32.01
N MET A 313 7.99 2.80 -30.86
CA MET A 313 7.81 3.81 -29.81
C MET A 313 8.20 5.22 -30.30
N ARG A 314 9.29 5.35 -31.08
CA ARG A 314 9.68 6.64 -31.68
C ARG A 314 8.60 7.20 -32.61
N ALA A 315 7.83 6.37 -33.31
CA ALA A 315 6.71 6.82 -34.14
C ALA A 315 5.58 7.47 -33.32
N ILE A 316 5.30 7.00 -32.09
CA ILE A 316 4.39 7.69 -31.16
C ILE A 316 4.99 9.05 -30.78
N ILE A 317 6.27 9.09 -30.41
CA ILE A 317 6.95 10.33 -29.98
C ILE A 317 6.96 11.39 -31.09
N ASP A 318 7.33 11.01 -32.32
CA ASP A 318 7.29 11.92 -33.48
C ASP A 318 5.86 12.37 -33.82
N TRP A 319 4.85 11.52 -33.60
CA TRP A 319 3.43 11.90 -33.74
C TRP A 319 3.00 12.92 -32.67
N ILE A 320 3.38 12.75 -31.40
CA ILE A 320 3.14 13.75 -30.33
C ILE A 320 3.76 15.09 -30.72
N TYR A 321 4.98 15.07 -31.26
CA TYR A 321 5.70 16.29 -31.67
C TYR A 321 5.04 17.05 -32.84
N THR A 322 4.05 16.48 -33.53
CA THR A 322 3.23 17.22 -34.50
C THR A 322 2.22 18.18 -33.85
N PHE A 323 1.84 17.92 -32.59
CA PHE A 323 0.95 18.78 -31.80
C PHE A 323 1.74 19.65 -30.81
N TYR A 324 2.84 19.13 -30.25
CA TYR A 324 3.69 19.80 -29.28
C TYR A 324 5.16 19.76 -29.73
N PRO A 325 5.65 20.74 -30.51
CA PRO A 325 7.00 20.71 -31.07
C PRO A 325 8.10 20.70 -30.00
N SER A 326 9.03 19.74 -30.09
CA SER A 326 10.25 19.64 -29.26
C SER A 326 11.47 20.20 -30.01
N ASP A 327 12.44 20.76 -29.26
CA ASP A 327 13.72 21.26 -29.78
C ASP A 327 14.45 20.16 -30.60
N ASN A 328 14.48 20.31 -31.93
CA ASN A 328 14.99 19.31 -32.88
C ASN A 328 14.36 17.90 -32.74
N GLY A 329 13.22 17.78 -32.08
CA GLY A 329 12.55 16.51 -31.81
C GLY A 329 13.35 15.56 -30.93
N THR A 330 14.09 16.07 -29.94
CA THR A 330 14.79 15.25 -28.94
C THR A 330 13.90 14.92 -27.74
N LEU A 331 14.09 13.74 -27.14
CA LEU A 331 13.40 13.31 -25.92
C LEU A 331 14.28 13.57 -24.69
N ALA A 332 13.73 14.22 -23.66
CA ALA A 332 14.42 14.38 -22.38
C ALA A 332 14.57 13.04 -21.63
N ASN A 333 15.61 12.90 -20.79
CA ASN A 333 15.86 11.71 -19.96
C ASN A 333 16.69 11.96 -18.68
N SER A 334 17.40 13.08 -18.53
CA SER A 334 18.22 13.36 -17.34
C SER A 334 17.37 13.58 -16.09
N TYR A 335 17.60 12.79 -15.04
CA TYR A 335 16.88 12.96 -13.76
C TYR A 335 17.33 14.24 -13.04
N SER A 336 18.64 14.54 -13.03
CA SER A 336 19.14 15.80 -12.45
C SER A 336 18.56 17.02 -13.14
N GLY A 337 18.35 16.98 -14.46
CA GLY A 337 17.71 18.07 -15.21
C GLY A 337 16.24 18.30 -14.82
N LEU A 338 15.48 17.23 -14.56
CA LEU A 338 14.12 17.34 -14.00
C LEU A 338 14.13 17.95 -12.60
N ILE A 339 15.03 17.46 -11.75
CA ILE A 339 15.19 17.93 -10.37
C ILE A 339 15.60 19.41 -10.31
N ASP A 340 16.51 19.87 -11.17
CA ASP A 340 16.91 21.28 -11.24
C ASP A 340 15.78 22.21 -11.68
N ILE A 341 14.90 21.74 -12.57
CA ILE A 341 13.66 22.45 -12.95
C ILE A 341 12.71 22.55 -11.75
N LEU A 342 12.41 21.42 -11.10
CA LEU A 342 11.45 21.37 -9.99
C LEU A 342 11.99 21.98 -8.68
N LYS A 343 13.31 22.14 -8.54
CA LYS A 343 13.96 22.92 -7.46
C LYS A 343 13.74 24.44 -7.59
N ASN A 344 13.33 24.96 -8.74
CA ASN A 344 13.14 26.40 -8.90
C ASN A 344 12.00 26.92 -8.00
N THR A 345 12.30 27.92 -7.16
CA THR A 345 11.35 28.52 -6.22
C THR A 345 10.71 29.82 -6.72
N THR A 346 10.92 30.24 -7.97
CA THR A 346 10.25 31.40 -8.56
C THR A 346 8.91 31.04 -9.19
N PHE A 347 7.93 31.93 -9.12
CA PHE A 347 6.79 31.92 -10.03
C PHE A 347 7.26 32.31 -11.45
N ASP A 348 7.01 31.46 -12.44
CA ASP A 348 7.35 31.67 -13.86
C ASP A 348 6.16 31.53 -14.83
N ASP A 349 4.96 31.38 -14.26
CA ASP A 349 3.67 31.18 -14.91
C ASP A 349 3.17 32.40 -15.70
N GLU A 350 3.68 33.60 -15.42
CA GLU A 350 3.39 34.83 -16.18
C GLU A 350 3.79 34.76 -17.66
N ASN A 351 4.80 33.95 -18.00
CA ASN A 351 5.20 33.67 -19.38
C ASN A 351 4.48 32.43 -19.96
N GLY A 352 3.53 31.87 -19.22
CA GLY A 352 2.86 30.60 -19.52
C GLY A 352 3.75 29.38 -19.34
N ASN A 353 4.79 29.46 -18.52
CA ASN A 353 5.47 28.26 -18.03
C ASN A 353 4.57 27.54 -17.01
N GLU A 354 4.80 26.25 -16.78
CA GLU A 354 4.04 25.46 -15.81
C GLU A 354 4.89 24.97 -14.62
N ASN A 355 6.22 25.18 -14.62
CA ASN A 355 7.13 24.73 -13.55
C ASN A 355 6.67 25.09 -12.12
N ALA A 356 6.26 26.34 -11.88
CA ALA A 356 5.74 26.74 -10.57
C ALA A 356 4.50 25.92 -10.15
N ALA A 357 3.60 25.62 -11.10
CA ALA A 357 2.45 24.77 -10.86
C ALA A 357 2.85 23.30 -10.67
N LEU A 358 3.82 22.77 -11.43
CA LEU A 358 4.36 21.43 -11.23
C LEU A 358 4.99 21.26 -9.84
N ARG A 359 5.75 22.25 -9.36
CA ARG A 359 6.31 22.28 -8.00
C ARG A 359 5.22 22.39 -6.93
N GLY A 360 4.18 23.20 -7.15
CA GLY A 360 3.03 23.33 -6.26
C GLY A 360 2.20 22.04 -6.18
N TRP A 361 2.00 21.35 -7.29
CA TRP A 361 1.36 20.03 -7.35
C TRP A 361 2.22 18.95 -6.69
N MET A 362 3.52 18.90 -6.98
CA MET A 362 4.42 17.94 -6.33
C MET A 362 4.46 18.15 -4.82
N TRP A 363 4.42 19.41 -4.36
CA TRP A 363 4.29 19.69 -2.94
C TRP A 363 3.01 19.09 -2.33
N LEU A 364 1.85 19.25 -2.97
CA LEU A 364 0.60 18.65 -2.49
C LEU A 364 0.69 17.11 -2.46
N CYS A 365 1.28 16.48 -3.48
CA CYS A 365 1.57 15.04 -3.48
C CYS A 365 2.47 14.62 -2.30
N CYS A 366 3.62 15.26 -2.11
CA CYS A 366 4.57 14.91 -1.04
C CYS A 366 4.07 15.28 0.38
N ASN A 367 3.17 16.26 0.52
CA ASN A 367 2.80 16.82 1.82
C ASN A 367 1.40 16.42 2.33
N GLU A 368 0.46 16.00 1.47
CA GLU A 368 -0.89 15.54 1.89
C GLU A 368 -1.44 14.41 1.00
N LEU A 369 -1.43 14.60 -0.31
CA LEU A 369 -2.26 13.84 -1.25
C LEU A 369 -1.69 12.47 -1.63
N GLY A 370 -0.36 12.28 -1.64
CA GLY A 370 0.26 11.12 -2.26
C GLY A 370 -0.05 11.06 -3.76
N VAL A 371 -0.85 10.06 -4.16
CA VAL A 371 -1.26 9.70 -5.52
C VAL A 371 -0.11 9.62 -6.52
N LEU A 372 1.01 9.06 -6.07
CA LEU A 372 2.24 8.90 -6.85
C LEU A 372 2.01 7.76 -7.87
N GLN A 373 2.02 8.09 -9.17
CA GLN A 373 1.54 7.18 -10.23
C GLN A 373 2.59 6.12 -10.61
N THR A 374 2.79 5.13 -9.73
CA THR A 374 3.76 4.05 -9.92
C THR A 374 3.36 3.08 -11.04
N THR A 375 4.27 2.16 -11.33
CA THR A 375 4.01 0.94 -12.10
C THR A 375 3.95 -0.31 -11.21
N ASP A 376 3.63 -0.21 -9.92
CA ASP A 376 3.74 -1.31 -8.93
C ASP A 376 2.57 -2.31 -8.95
N GLN A 377 2.31 -2.87 -10.14
CA GLN A 377 1.21 -3.79 -10.43
C GLN A 377 1.65 -5.21 -10.88
N GLY A 378 2.95 -5.50 -10.85
CA GLY A 378 3.56 -6.65 -11.53
C GLY A 378 3.69 -6.44 -13.05
N ARG A 379 4.00 -7.50 -13.80
CA ARG A 379 4.13 -7.49 -15.27
C ARG A 379 2.94 -6.81 -15.96
N ASN A 380 3.23 -5.68 -16.60
CA ASN A 380 2.28 -4.83 -17.31
C ASN A 380 2.95 -4.20 -18.55
N ILE A 381 2.17 -3.60 -19.46
CA ILE A 381 2.75 -3.02 -20.71
C ILE A 381 3.73 -1.85 -20.50
N PHE A 382 3.75 -1.20 -19.35
CA PHE A 382 4.70 -0.12 -19.01
C PHE A 382 5.94 -0.64 -18.25
N GLY A 383 5.94 -1.93 -17.87
CA GLY A 383 7.00 -2.60 -17.14
C GLY A 383 7.13 -2.15 -15.68
N ASN A 384 8.24 -2.55 -15.04
CA ASN A 384 8.42 -2.49 -13.59
C ASN A 384 9.56 -1.53 -13.20
N MET A 385 9.60 -0.30 -13.77
CA MET A 385 10.70 0.68 -13.54
C MET A 385 10.26 2.07 -13.04
N LEU A 386 9.02 2.23 -12.57
CA LEU A 386 8.58 3.42 -11.83
C LEU A 386 8.01 3.00 -10.46
N PRO A 387 8.85 2.57 -9.50
CA PRO A 387 8.34 2.20 -8.18
C PRO A 387 8.02 3.43 -7.34
N LEU A 388 7.33 3.25 -6.21
CA LEU A 388 7.06 4.31 -5.22
C LEU A 388 8.32 5.12 -4.87
N ASN A 389 9.45 4.43 -4.68
CA ASN A 389 10.76 4.97 -4.30
C ASN A 389 11.25 6.12 -5.21
N TYR A 390 10.95 6.07 -6.51
CA TYR A 390 11.32 7.08 -7.51
C TYR A 390 10.68 8.43 -7.23
N TYR A 391 9.44 8.42 -6.73
CA TYR A 391 8.71 9.63 -6.35
C TYR A 391 9.11 10.13 -4.96
N VAL A 392 9.42 9.23 -4.03
CA VAL A 392 9.89 9.56 -2.67
C VAL A 392 11.23 10.30 -2.70
N ASP A 393 12.20 9.83 -3.47
CA ASP A 393 13.46 10.54 -3.65
C ASP A 393 13.27 11.87 -4.38
N MET A 394 12.33 11.93 -5.33
CA MET A 394 12.01 13.18 -6.02
C MET A 394 11.44 14.22 -5.05
N CYS A 395 10.54 13.83 -4.14
CA CYS A 395 10.10 14.66 -3.02
C CYS A 395 11.28 15.13 -2.16
N THR A 396 12.16 14.20 -1.78
CA THR A 396 13.32 14.45 -0.91
C THR A 396 14.30 15.44 -1.56
N ASP A 397 14.61 15.28 -2.86
CA ASP A 397 15.53 16.14 -3.59
C ASP A 397 14.92 17.52 -3.94
N ILE A 398 13.61 17.62 -4.15
CA ILE A 398 12.91 18.88 -4.48
C ILE A 398 12.67 19.76 -3.25
N PHE A 399 12.45 19.16 -2.07
CA PHE A 399 12.02 19.87 -0.85
C PHE A 399 12.98 19.76 0.34
N GLY A 400 13.89 18.78 0.35
CA GLY A 400 14.91 18.53 1.39
C GLY A 400 14.65 17.25 2.19
N GLU A 401 15.68 16.76 2.88
CA GLU A 401 15.70 15.48 3.64
C GLU A 401 14.61 15.33 4.73
N SER A 402 13.94 16.42 5.11
CA SER A 402 12.76 16.38 5.98
C SER A 402 11.46 15.93 5.28
N VAL A 403 11.48 15.78 3.95
CA VAL A 403 10.35 15.34 3.11
C VAL A 403 10.68 13.96 2.53
N ASN A 404 10.83 13.00 3.44
CA ASN A 404 11.18 11.60 3.22
C ASN A 404 9.97 10.66 3.41
N ILE A 405 10.13 9.35 3.16
CA ILE A 405 9.03 8.37 3.22
C ILE A 405 8.19 8.44 4.49
N VAL A 406 8.80 8.62 5.66
CA VAL A 406 8.09 8.68 6.95
C VAL A 406 7.15 9.89 6.97
N SER A 407 7.68 11.06 6.64
CA SER A 407 6.87 12.29 6.60
C SER A 407 5.76 12.26 5.54
N ILE A 408 6.03 11.70 4.36
CA ILE A 408 5.07 11.61 3.26
C ILE A 408 3.95 10.61 3.62
N ARG A 409 4.32 9.43 4.16
CA ARG A 409 3.40 8.40 4.65
C ARG A 409 2.52 8.93 5.78
N ASP A 410 3.12 9.51 6.81
CA ASP A 410 2.39 9.91 8.02
C ASP A 410 1.44 11.08 7.74
N ASN A 411 1.85 12.02 6.87
CA ASN A 411 0.97 13.08 6.38
C ASN A 411 -0.17 12.52 5.51
N ASN A 412 0.08 11.56 4.62
CA ASN A 412 -0.96 10.94 3.79
C ASN A 412 -1.95 10.12 4.64
N LEU A 413 -1.47 9.41 5.66
CA LEU A 413 -2.33 8.72 6.63
C LEU A 413 -3.18 9.71 7.43
N ALA A 414 -2.61 10.82 7.90
CA ALA A 414 -3.37 11.89 8.57
C ALA A 414 -4.39 12.54 7.62
N PHE A 415 -4.06 12.68 6.33
CA PHE A 415 -4.96 13.20 5.30
C PHE A 415 -6.14 12.25 5.05
N ARG A 416 -5.89 10.96 4.74
CA ARG A 416 -6.94 9.94 4.54
C ARG A 416 -7.79 9.74 5.79
N SER A 417 -7.19 9.73 6.98
CA SER A 417 -7.93 9.65 8.25
C SER A 417 -8.92 10.80 8.45
N LYS A 418 -8.62 11.98 7.89
CA LYS A 418 -9.45 13.18 8.01
C LYS A 418 -10.52 13.32 6.92
N TYR A 419 -10.19 12.98 5.67
CA TYR A 419 -11.07 13.17 4.52
C TYR A 419 -11.82 11.90 4.08
N GLY A 420 -11.41 10.74 4.58
CA GLY A 420 -11.96 9.43 4.25
C GLY A 420 -11.50 8.89 2.90
N ASP A 421 -11.98 7.69 2.57
CA ASP A 421 -11.81 7.04 1.27
C ASP A 421 -13.14 6.98 0.51
N ALA A 422 -13.09 6.80 -0.81
CA ALA A 422 -14.26 6.71 -1.70
C ALA A 422 -15.36 5.73 -1.22
N LYS A 423 -14.98 4.62 -0.59
CA LYS A 423 -15.93 3.60 -0.08
C LYS A 423 -16.78 4.08 1.10
N TYR A 424 -16.38 5.16 1.77
CA TYR A 424 -17.12 5.76 2.90
C TYR A 424 -17.64 7.19 2.60
N TYR A 425 -17.33 7.76 1.43
CA TYR A 425 -17.73 9.13 1.10
C TYR A 425 -19.26 9.28 1.04
N LYS A 426 -19.80 10.18 1.87
CA LYS A 426 -21.23 10.42 1.98
C LYS A 426 -21.55 11.91 2.23
N ALA A 427 -22.17 12.57 1.25
CA ALA A 427 -22.63 13.95 1.35
C ALA A 427 -24.04 14.15 0.76
N LYS A 428 -24.72 15.24 1.14
CA LYS A 428 -26.04 15.60 0.58
C LYS A 428 -25.91 16.46 -0.67
N ASN A 429 -26.77 16.23 -1.66
CA ASN A 429 -26.89 17.02 -2.88
C ASN A 429 -25.55 17.12 -3.64
N ILE A 430 -25.07 16.01 -4.20
CA ILE A 430 -23.84 15.97 -4.98
C ILE A 430 -23.92 15.00 -6.15
N VAL A 431 -23.41 15.42 -7.32
CA VAL A 431 -23.17 14.55 -8.48
C VAL A 431 -21.67 14.28 -8.61
N LEU A 432 -21.31 13.01 -8.79
CA LEU A 432 -19.95 12.49 -8.90
C LEU A 432 -19.80 11.67 -10.20
N PRO A 433 -19.79 12.32 -11.38
CA PRO A 433 -19.55 11.65 -12.64
C PRO A 433 -18.05 11.39 -12.82
N ASN A 434 -17.67 10.19 -13.27
CA ASN A 434 -16.30 9.84 -13.65
C ASN A 434 -16.30 9.21 -15.05
N GLY A 435 -15.24 9.42 -15.85
CA GLY A 435 -15.08 8.77 -17.15
C GLY A 435 -14.55 7.33 -17.04
N SER A 436 -14.99 6.39 -17.87
CA SER A 436 -14.43 5.03 -17.88
C SER A 436 -13.03 4.95 -18.50
N PHE A 437 -12.65 5.93 -19.32
CA PHE A 437 -11.29 6.06 -19.88
C PHE A 437 -10.41 7.02 -19.06
N ASP A 438 -10.94 7.60 -17.99
CA ASP A 438 -10.19 8.46 -17.08
C ASP A 438 -9.34 7.61 -16.12
N PRO A 439 -8.00 7.67 -16.16
CA PRO A 439 -7.16 6.87 -15.28
C PRO A 439 -7.40 7.10 -13.79
N TRP A 440 -8.00 8.24 -13.40
CA TRP A 440 -8.34 8.60 -12.02
C TRP A 440 -9.61 7.92 -11.48
N TYR A 441 -10.44 7.31 -12.36
CA TYR A 441 -11.73 6.72 -11.95
C TYR A 441 -11.63 5.70 -10.79
N PRO A 442 -10.57 4.87 -10.63
CA PRO A 442 -10.46 3.91 -9.53
C PRO A 442 -10.38 4.54 -8.12
N LEU A 443 -10.06 5.84 -8.02
CA LEU A 443 -10.06 6.58 -6.76
C LEU A 443 -11.40 7.28 -6.47
N GLY A 444 -12.30 7.34 -7.44
CA GLY A 444 -13.65 7.88 -7.28
C GLY A 444 -14.60 6.90 -6.57
N THR A 445 -15.80 7.38 -6.21
CA THR A 445 -16.86 6.52 -5.67
C THR A 445 -17.94 6.25 -6.71
N TYR A 446 -18.57 5.09 -6.60
CA TYR A 446 -19.73 4.66 -7.41
C TYR A 446 -20.95 4.33 -6.54
N ILE A 447 -20.86 4.62 -5.24
CA ILE A 447 -21.95 4.42 -4.28
C ILE A 447 -22.85 5.65 -4.32
N SER A 448 -24.01 5.50 -4.95
CA SER A 448 -25.10 6.48 -4.89
C SER A 448 -25.91 6.28 -3.60
N TYR A 449 -26.28 7.38 -2.94
CA TYR A 449 -27.22 7.43 -1.82
C TYR A 449 -28.45 8.25 -2.22
N PRO A 450 -29.51 7.61 -2.77
CA PRO A 450 -30.72 8.32 -3.22
C PRO A 450 -31.39 9.14 -2.11
N GLU A 451 -31.32 8.69 -0.85
CA GLU A 451 -31.87 9.40 0.30
C GLU A 451 -31.14 10.71 0.65
N LEU A 452 -29.95 10.91 0.08
CA LEU A 452 -29.16 12.14 0.20
C LEU A 452 -29.09 12.96 -1.10
N HIS A 453 -29.59 12.43 -2.22
CA HIS A 453 -29.20 12.89 -3.56
C HIS A 453 -27.67 12.96 -3.75
N GLN A 454 -26.97 11.92 -3.31
CA GLN A 454 -25.63 11.60 -3.80
C GLN A 454 -25.76 10.70 -5.03
N LYS A 455 -25.43 11.22 -6.20
CA LYS A 455 -25.50 10.52 -7.48
C LYS A 455 -24.10 10.30 -8.03
N ALA A 456 -23.59 9.07 -7.91
CA ALA A 456 -22.26 8.69 -8.38
C ALA A 456 -22.36 7.65 -9.50
N PHE A 457 -21.64 7.86 -10.61
CA PHE A 457 -21.71 6.97 -11.78
C PHE A 457 -20.49 7.09 -12.71
N LEU A 458 -20.28 6.04 -13.51
CA LEU A 458 -19.25 5.96 -14.54
C LEU A 458 -19.85 6.24 -15.93
N ILE A 459 -19.17 7.05 -16.74
CA ILE A 459 -19.58 7.41 -18.10
C ILE A 459 -18.76 6.58 -19.09
N SER A 460 -19.42 5.67 -19.83
CA SER A 460 -18.77 4.76 -20.76
C SER A 460 -18.10 5.50 -21.93
N GLY A 461 -16.83 5.15 -22.21
CA GLY A 461 -16.01 5.73 -23.27
C GLY A 461 -15.55 7.18 -23.06
N ALA A 462 -15.94 7.81 -21.95
CA ALA A 462 -15.57 9.19 -21.63
C ALA A 462 -14.24 9.25 -20.88
N ALA A 463 -13.45 10.28 -21.19
CA ALA A 463 -12.19 10.60 -20.50
C ALA A 463 -12.38 11.69 -19.43
N HIS A 464 -11.27 12.17 -18.88
CA HIS A 464 -11.23 13.02 -17.69
C HIS A 464 -11.96 14.37 -17.89
N CYS A 465 -12.93 14.66 -17.02
CA CYS A 465 -13.78 15.87 -17.04
C CYS A 465 -14.60 16.08 -18.34
N ALA A 466 -14.82 15.06 -19.17
CA ALA A 466 -15.47 15.20 -20.49
C ALA A 466 -16.94 15.67 -20.44
N ASP A 467 -17.64 15.48 -19.31
CA ASP A 467 -18.98 16.03 -19.08
C ASP A 467 -18.99 17.57 -19.01
N MET A 468 -17.91 18.17 -18.51
CA MET A 468 -17.79 19.63 -18.30
C MET A 468 -17.60 20.41 -19.61
N TYR A 469 -17.13 19.75 -20.68
CA TYR A 469 -16.83 20.36 -21.97
C TYR A 469 -18.04 20.36 -22.92
N PRO A 470 -18.06 21.24 -23.95
CA PRO A 470 -19.19 21.36 -24.88
C PRO A 470 -19.44 20.07 -25.65
N ALA A 471 -20.69 19.82 -26.02
CA ALA A 471 -21.05 18.72 -26.92
C ALA A 471 -20.44 18.93 -28.33
N TRP A 472 -19.91 17.86 -28.92
CA TRP A 472 -19.27 17.90 -30.24
C TRP A 472 -19.60 16.67 -31.11
N GLU A 473 -19.47 16.80 -32.43
CA GLU A 473 -19.81 15.75 -33.39
C GLU A 473 -18.79 14.59 -33.31
N GLY A 474 -19.23 13.45 -32.76
CA GLY A 474 -18.37 12.28 -32.53
C GLY A 474 -17.98 12.06 -31.06
N GLU A 475 -18.56 12.79 -30.11
CA GLU A 475 -18.35 12.52 -28.69
C GLU A 475 -18.91 11.15 -28.25
N PRO A 476 -18.31 10.48 -27.24
CA PRO A 476 -18.83 9.23 -26.67
C PRO A 476 -20.33 9.25 -26.34
N GLU A 477 -21.07 8.23 -26.81
CA GLU A 477 -22.54 8.17 -26.76
C GLU A 477 -23.14 8.36 -25.35
N ALA A 478 -22.40 7.99 -24.31
CA ALA A 478 -22.84 8.12 -22.91
C ALA A 478 -22.77 9.57 -22.35
N LEU A 479 -22.06 10.49 -23.01
CA LEU A 479 -21.88 11.87 -22.51
C LEU A 479 -23.17 12.69 -22.52
N ALA A 480 -23.97 12.63 -23.60
CA ALA A 480 -25.23 13.38 -23.65
C ALA A 480 -26.25 12.89 -22.59
N PRO A 481 -26.48 11.57 -22.39
CA PRO A 481 -27.23 11.05 -21.25
C PRO A 481 -26.65 11.45 -19.88
N ALA A 482 -25.32 11.44 -19.73
CA ALA A 482 -24.65 11.83 -18.49
C ALA A 482 -24.90 13.31 -18.13
N ARG A 483 -24.70 14.22 -19.09
CA ARG A 483 -24.98 15.66 -18.90
C ARG A 483 -26.46 15.90 -18.54
N ALA A 484 -27.39 15.16 -19.15
CA ALA A 484 -28.81 15.26 -18.81
C ALA A 484 -29.13 14.78 -17.37
N GLU A 485 -28.47 13.72 -16.88
CA GLU A 485 -28.66 13.25 -15.49
C GLU A 485 -28.00 14.21 -14.47
N ILE A 486 -26.85 14.82 -14.80
CA ILE A 486 -26.26 15.89 -13.98
C ILE A 486 -27.21 17.09 -13.90
N GLU A 487 -27.79 17.51 -15.03
CA GLU A 487 -28.75 18.62 -15.09
C GLU A 487 -30.02 18.33 -14.28
N LYS A 488 -30.51 17.08 -14.27
CA LYS A 488 -31.66 16.64 -13.48
C LYS A 488 -31.41 16.73 -11.97
N GLU A 489 -30.26 16.29 -11.48
CA GLU A 489 -29.92 16.45 -10.04
C GLU A 489 -29.64 17.93 -9.70
N LEU A 490 -29.08 18.71 -10.62
CA LEU A 490 -28.93 20.17 -10.48
C LEU A 490 -30.30 20.88 -10.34
N GLU A 491 -31.31 20.48 -11.11
CA GLU A 491 -32.69 20.97 -10.94
C GLU A 491 -33.26 20.60 -9.55
N TYR A 492 -32.99 19.40 -9.04
CA TYR A 492 -33.37 19.00 -7.69
C TYR A 492 -32.69 19.88 -6.62
N PHE A 493 -31.36 20.09 -6.70
CA PHE A 493 -30.61 20.92 -5.74
C PHE A 493 -31.16 22.34 -5.62
N ILE A 494 -31.71 22.87 -6.71
CA ILE A 494 -32.25 24.24 -6.78
C ILE A 494 -33.70 24.31 -6.26
N THR A 495 -34.46 23.20 -6.22
CA THR A 495 -35.93 23.22 -6.06
C THR A 495 -36.51 22.48 -4.85
N ALA A 496 -35.80 21.52 -4.23
CA ALA A 496 -36.43 20.52 -3.35
C ALA A 496 -36.59 20.88 -1.86
N THR A 497 -37.57 20.20 -1.22
CA THR A 497 -37.75 20.08 0.24
C THR A 497 -38.05 18.61 0.59
N MET A 498 -37.56 18.09 1.74
CA MET A 498 -37.34 16.65 1.93
C MET A 498 -38.50 15.80 2.49
N ALA A 499 -38.55 14.53 2.08
CA ALA A 499 -39.24 13.38 2.71
C ALA A 499 -38.50 12.05 2.35
N THR A 500 -38.81 10.91 2.99
CA THR A 500 -37.93 9.71 3.04
C THR A 500 -38.61 8.33 2.85
N VAL A 501 -37.77 7.27 2.68
CA VAL A 501 -37.93 5.80 2.94
C VAL A 501 -37.63 4.87 1.72
N ALA A 502 -37.18 3.63 1.97
CA ALA A 502 -36.43 2.74 1.06
C ALA A 502 -36.97 1.27 0.96
N LEU A 503 -36.43 0.43 0.06
CA LEU A 503 -35.99 -0.99 0.33
C LEU A 503 -35.17 -1.66 -0.83
N THR A 504 -34.85 -2.97 -0.70
CA THR A 504 -33.78 -3.77 -1.39
C THR A 504 -34.32 -5.02 -2.17
N LEU A 505 -33.46 -5.84 -2.86
CA LEU A 505 -33.53 -7.34 -3.02
C LEU A 505 -32.59 -8.04 -4.09
N LEU A 506 -32.07 -9.28 -3.79
CA LEU A 506 -31.67 -10.44 -4.70
C LEU A 506 -30.39 -10.31 -5.63
N LEU A 507 -29.69 -11.34 -6.24
CA LEU A 507 -29.64 -12.84 -6.24
C LEU A 507 -28.43 -13.51 -7.03
N LEU A 508 -28.23 -14.86 -6.90
CA LEU A 508 -27.56 -15.89 -7.80
C LEU A 508 -25.99 -15.91 -8.00
N VAL A 509 -25.26 -16.95 -8.51
CA VAL A 509 -25.31 -18.46 -8.39
C VAL A 509 -24.10 -19.23 -9.08
N LEU A 510 -23.80 -20.49 -8.66
CA LEU A 510 -23.05 -21.63 -9.32
C LEU A 510 -21.49 -21.64 -9.55
N LEU A 511 -20.91 -22.87 -9.60
CA LEU A 511 -19.49 -23.33 -9.79
C LEU A 511 -19.48 -24.85 -10.20
N ALA A 512 -18.41 -25.60 -10.60
CA ALA A 512 -17.09 -25.42 -11.26
C ALA A 512 -16.40 -26.83 -11.50
N LEU A 513 -15.09 -26.90 -11.85
CA LEU A 513 -14.12 -28.07 -11.78
C LEU A 513 -14.17 -29.15 -12.90
N SER A 514 -13.13 -29.97 -13.24
CA SER A 514 -11.65 -30.12 -12.97
C SER A 514 -11.02 -31.05 -14.09
N THR A 515 -9.76 -31.55 -14.20
CA THR A 515 -8.66 -32.04 -13.31
C THR A 515 -7.24 -31.90 -13.98
N ASP A 516 -6.22 -32.74 -13.67
CA ASP A 516 -4.76 -32.40 -13.63
C ASP A 516 -3.76 -33.63 -13.70
N ALA A 517 -2.43 -33.41 -13.50
CA ALA A 517 -1.27 -34.30 -13.17
C ALA A 517 -0.18 -34.53 -14.27
N TYR A 518 1.15 -34.73 -14.05
CA TYR A 518 2.18 -34.57 -12.96
C TYR A 518 3.58 -34.34 -13.70
N ILE A 519 4.88 -34.47 -13.30
CA ILE A 519 5.77 -35.27 -12.39
C ILE A 519 7.04 -34.42 -12.02
N HIS A 520 7.98 -34.89 -11.17
CA HIS A 520 9.13 -34.16 -10.55
C HIS A 520 10.53 -34.21 -11.21
N LEU A 521 11.43 -33.28 -10.80
CA LEU A 521 12.84 -33.50 -10.41
C LEU A 521 13.41 -32.34 -9.52
N ARG A 522 14.36 -32.62 -8.59
CA ARG A 522 14.95 -31.64 -7.62
C ARG A 522 16.26 -30.98 -8.11
N HIS A 523 16.62 -29.80 -7.57
CA HIS A 523 17.84 -29.01 -7.88
C HIS A 523 18.47 -28.34 -6.63
N PRO A 524 19.70 -27.77 -6.71
CA PRO A 524 20.51 -27.41 -5.53
C PRO A 524 20.89 -25.91 -5.37
N ASN A 525 20.26 -24.93 -6.02
CA ASN A 525 20.74 -23.52 -6.03
C ASN A 525 19.83 -22.54 -5.27
N LEU A 526 19.63 -22.72 -3.96
CA LEU A 526 18.83 -21.80 -3.11
C LEU A 526 19.71 -20.98 -2.14
N PRO A 527 19.34 -19.73 -1.81
CA PRO A 527 20.06 -18.91 -0.82
C PRO A 527 19.83 -19.40 0.62
N HIS A 528 20.79 -19.13 1.52
CA HIS A 528 20.73 -19.55 2.93
C HIS A 528 19.67 -18.80 3.77
N PHE A 529 19.20 -17.64 3.30
CA PHE A 529 18.10 -16.87 3.89
C PHE A 529 17.23 -16.32 2.75
N LEU A 530 15.93 -16.22 2.99
CA LEU A 530 15.02 -15.47 2.12
C LEU A 530 13.94 -14.80 2.98
N MET A 531 13.56 -13.56 2.66
CA MET A 531 12.57 -12.80 3.43
C MET A 531 12.89 -12.72 4.95
N GLY A 532 14.18 -12.57 5.29
CA GLY A 532 14.70 -12.63 6.66
C GLY A 532 14.63 -13.99 7.38
N ARG A 533 13.88 -14.97 6.88
CA ARG A 533 13.65 -16.27 7.53
C ARG A 533 14.74 -17.30 7.16
N PRO A 534 15.36 -18.00 8.13
CA PRO A 534 16.25 -19.12 7.85
C PRO A 534 15.49 -20.43 7.55
N PRO A 535 16.13 -21.43 6.93
CA PRO A 535 15.69 -22.82 6.97
C PRO A 535 15.38 -23.26 8.42
N GLY A 536 14.22 -23.87 8.62
CA GLY A 536 13.68 -24.23 9.94
C GLY A 536 12.92 -23.12 10.68
N GLY A 537 12.95 -21.85 10.25
CA GLY A 537 12.21 -20.77 10.93
C GLY A 537 12.65 -20.57 12.39
N PHE A 538 11.75 -20.78 13.36
CA PHE A 538 12.03 -20.74 14.80
C PHE A 538 12.75 -22.00 15.36
N LEU A 539 12.97 -23.01 14.52
CA LEU A 539 13.75 -24.20 14.87
C LEU A 539 15.25 -23.91 14.84
N GLU A 540 16.05 -24.82 15.36
CA GLU A 540 17.47 -24.59 15.66
C GLU A 540 18.35 -25.56 14.84
N SER A 541 19.44 -25.03 14.28
CA SER A 541 20.56 -25.74 13.64
C SER A 541 20.24 -27.14 13.05
N GLY A 542 19.90 -27.20 11.75
CA GLY A 542 19.72 -28.46 11.00
C GLY A 542 18.37 -29.15 11.26
N TYR A 543 17.67 -29.72 10.29
CA TYR A 543 18.15 -30.59 9.21
C TYR A 543 19.14 -31.70 9.63
N HIS A 544 19.25 -31.99 10.93
CA HIS A 544 20.11 -33.04 11.50
C HIS A 544 19.66 -34.49 11.25
N ASN A 545 18.73 -34.72 10.31
CA ASN A 545 18.93 -35.65 9.20
C ASN A 545 17.74 -35.57 8.24
N ALA A 546 17.97 -35.45 6.94
CA ALA A 546 16.95 -35.73 5.93
C ALA A 546 16.60 -37.23 5.95
N VAL A 547 15.51 -37.60 6.65
CA VAL A 547 15.01 -38.97 6.85
C VAL A 547 16.01 -39.92 7.54
N GLY A 548 16.77 -39.43 8.54
CA GLY A 548 17.74 -40.24 9.30
C GLY A 548 17.31 -40.57 10.72
N ARG A 549 16.23 -41.36 10.88
CA ARG A 549 15.94 -42.06 12.14
C ARG A 549 16.96 -43.18 12.36
N SER A 550 18.14 -42.84 12.90
CA SER A 550 18.92 -43.85 13.63
C SER A 550 18.09 -44.31 14.84
N ALA A 551 17.77 -45.60 14.91
CA ALA A 551 16.82 -46.15 15.88
C ALA A 551 17.31 -46.14 17.35
N SER A 552 18.46 -45.50 17.63
CA SER A 552 19.12 -45.45 18.92
C SER A 552 18.98 -44.12 19.68
N VAL A 553 18.45 -43.06 19.07
CA VAL A 553 18.18 -41.77 19.76
C VAL A 553 16.68 -41.64 20.01
N LYS A 554 16.23 -42.03 21.21
CA LYS A 554 14.90 -41.68 21.73
C LYS A 554 14.88 -40.21 22.16
N LEU A 555 13.67 -39.64 22.19
CA LEU A 555 13.34 -38.24 22.52
C LEU A 555 14.25 -37.61 23.59
N ALA A 556 14.67 -36.37 23.33
CA ALA A 556 15.27 -35.49 24.33
C ALA A 556 14.25 -35.01 25.39
N PHE A 557 12.95 -35.13 25.10
CA PHE A 557 11.84 -34.67 25.92
C PHE A 557 10.75 -35.76 26.06
N PRO A 558 11.02 -36.88 26.75
CA PRO A 558 10.09 -38.02 26.85
C PRO A 558 8.75 -37.71 27.56
N GLU A 559 8.63 -36.54 28.19
CA GLU A 559 7.39 -36.03 28.78
C GLU A 559 6.40 -35.49 27.74
N VAL A 560 6.87 -35.12 26.55
CA VAL A 560 6.03 -34.56 25.48
C VAL A 560 5.28 -35.69 24.76
N GLN A 561 3.96 -35.60 24.78
CA GLN A 561 3.03 -36.50 24.12
C GLN A 561 2.51 -35.88 22.83
N GLU A 562 2.30 -36.68 21.79
CA GLU A 562 1.72 -36.24 20.52
C GLU A 562 0.39 -36.96 20.26
N PHE A 563 -0.60 -36.23 19.76
CA PHE A 563 -1.85 -36.79 19.24
C PHE A 563 -2.42 -35.90 18.12
N TYR A 564 -3.43 -36.42 17.43
CA TYR A 564 -4.18 -35.68 16.42
C TYR A 564 -5.60 -35.40 16.93
N ILE A 565 -6.19 -34.29 16.48
CA ILE A 565 -7.61 -33.96 16.67
C ILE A 565 -8.32 -33.91 15.32
N THR A 566 -9.62 -34.17 15.33
CA THR A 566 -10.47 -33.94 14.16
C THR A 566 -10.86 -32.47 14.08
N GLN A 567 -10.62 -31.87 12.92
CA GLN A 567 -11.01 -30.49 12.62
C GLN A 567 -11.98 -30.44 11.45
N VAL A 568 -12.86 -29.44 11.46
CA VAL A 568 -13.65 -29.05 10.29
C VAL A 568 -12.71 -28.41 9.28
N LEU A 569 -12.93 -28.68 7.99
CA LEU A 569 -12.09 -28.12 6.92
C LEU A 569 -12.32 -26.61 6.76
N ASP A 570 -13.58 -26.21 6.76
CA ASP A 570 -14.03 -24.84 6.55
C ASP A 570 -14.96 -24.41 7.70
N HIS A 571 -14.45 -23.60 8.63
CA HIS A 571 -15.23 -23.06 9.74
C HIS A 571 -16.14 -21.89 9.35
N LEU A 572 -15.96 -21.33 8.14
CA LEU A 572 -16.71 -20.18 7.63
C LEU A 572 -17.93 -20.63 6.81
N ASN A 573 -17.94 -21.86 6.31
CA ASN A 573 -19.07 -22.48 5.61
C ASN A 573 -19.65 -23.66 6.42
N SER A 574 -20.67 -23.39 7.24
CA SER A 574 -21.37 -24.41 8.05
C SER A 574 -22.12 -25.50 7.25
N SER A 575 -22.15 -25.41 5.91
CA SER A 575 -22.67 -26.48 5.04
C SER A 575 -21.58 -27.46 4.60
N ASP A 576 -20.30 -27.17 4.85
CA ASP A 576 -19.20 -28.08 4.56
C ASP A 576 -18.92 -29.03 5.74
N ALA A 577 -19.33 -30.29 5.58
CA ALA A 577 -19.12 -31.33 6.59
C ALA A 577 -17.75 -32.05 6.46
N ARG A 578 -16.84 -31.59 5.58
CA ARG A 578 -15.50 -32.19 5.42
C ARG A 578 -14.65 -31.96 6.68
N THR A 579 -13.87 -32.97 7.03
CA THR A 579 -12.97 -32.94 8.19
C THR A 579 -11.58 -33.45 7.85
N TRP A 580 -10.60 -33.04 8.66
CA TRP A 580 -9.18 -33.39 8.54
C TRP A 580 -8.57 -33.65 9.92
N GLN A 581 -7.25 -33.91 9.98
CA GLN A 581 -6.53 -34.21 11.23
C GLN A 581 -5.44 -33.17 11.50
N GLN A 582 -5.55 -32.47 12.63
CA GLN A 582 -4.59 -31.46 13.09
C GLN A 582 -3.68 -32.04 14.18
N ARG A 583 -2.37 -31.79 14.09
CA ARG A 583 -1.35 -32.29 15.02
C ARG A 583 -1.28 -31.43 16.30
N VAL A 584 -1.17 -32.09 17.44
CA VAL A 584 -1.08 -31.50 18.78
C VAL A 584 0.04 -32.14 19.58
N GLN A 585 0.86 -31.33 20.25
CA GLN A 585 1.76 -31.78 21.31
C GLN A 585 1.23 -31.34 22.69
N TYR A 586 1.50 -32.12 23.73
CA TYR A 586 1.04 -31.90 25.10
C TYR A 586 2.10 -32.34 26.11
N ASN A 587 2.39 -31.52 27.11
CA ASN A 587 3.23 -31.90 28.25
C ASN A 587 2.42 -31.82 29.57
N PRO A 588 2.16 -32.97 30.25
CA PRO A 588 1.46 -33.03 31.53
C PRO A 588 2.35 -32.71 32.75
N GLN A 589 3.66 -32.55 32.61
CA GLN A 589 4.66 -32.53 33.69
C GLN A 589 4.35 -31.56 34.85
N PHE A 590 3.71 -30.42 34.56
CA PHE A 590 3.33 -29.42 35.57
C PHE A 590 1.83 -29.33 35.83
N TYR A 591 1.02 -30.13 35.15
CA TYR A 591 -0.43 -30.10 35.30
C TYR A 591 -0.86 -30.73 36.63
N ASN A 592 -1.42 -29.91 37.52
CA ASN A 592 -1.78 -30.31 38.88
C ASN A 592 -3.30 -30.45 39.13
N ASN A 593 -4.08 -30.70 38.06
CA ASN A 593 -5.54 -30.62 38.04
C ASN A 593 -6.12 -29.21 38.29
N SER A 594 -5.35 -28.16 37.96
CA SER A 594 -5.89 -26.80 37.84
C SER A 594 -6.89 -26.69 36.68
N ASN A 595 -7.68 -25.61 36.66
CA ASN A 595 -8.42 -25.18 35.47
C ASN A 595 -7.65 -24.06 34.74
N ILE A 596 -6.34 -24.27 34.54
CA ILE A 596 -5.43 -23.37 33.81
C ILE A 596 -4.74 -24.19 32.72
N ALA A 597 -4.72 -23.66 31.50
CA ALA A 597 -4.07 -24.31 30.37
C ALA A 597 -3.37 -23.27 29.48
N PHE A 598 -2.16 -23.58 29.03
CA PHE A 598 -1.39 -22.73 28.13
C PHE A 598 -1.27 -23.41 26.77
N VAL A 599 -1.42 -22.64 25.70
CA VAL A 599 -1.25 -23.13 24.33
C VAL A 599 -0.23 -22.26 23.60
N MET A 600 0.87 -22.88 23.19
CA MET A 600 1.74 -22.33 22.16
C MET A 600 1.05 -22.51 20.81
N ILE A 601 0.98 -21.44 20.03
CA ILE A 601 0.43 -21.45 18.67
C ILE A 601 1.57 -21.76 17.71
N GLY A 602 1.43 -22.81 16.89
CA GLY A 602 2.29 -23.05 15.74
C GLY A 602 1.98 -22.09 14.60
N GLY A 603 2.97 -21.81 13.76
CA GLY A 603 2.85 -20.87 12.63
C GLY A 603 3.39 -21.45 11.34
N GLU A 604 4.21 -20.64 10.67
CA GLU A 604 4.81 -20.87 9.35
C GLU A 604 5.94 -21.92 9.32
N SER A 605 5.83 -22.95 10.15
CA SER A 605 6.76 -24.08 10.28
C SER A 605 6.12 -25.28 11.01
N MET A 606 6.75 -26.45 10.92
CA MET A 606 6.37 -27.64 11.70
C MET A 606 6.60 -27.41 13.21
N ILE A 607 5.68 -27.85 14.07
CA ILE A 607 5.86 -27.68 15.52
C ILE A 607 6.94 -28.63 16.06
N ALA A 608 7.73 -28.12 17.00
CA ALA A 608 8.80 -28.85 17.66
C ALA A 608 8.61 -28.95 19.17
N GLU A 609 9.02 -30.10 19.70
CA GLU A 609 8.89 -30.52 21.10
C GLU A 609 9.58 -29.55 22.07
N LYS A 610 10.62 -28.81 21.64
CA LYS A 610 11.43 -27.93 22.51
C LYS A 610 10.58 -26.91 23.28
N TRP A 611 9.49 -26.43 22.69
CA TRP A 611 8.59 -25.43 23.29
C TRP A 611 7.75 -25.97 24.45
N LEU A 612 7.60 -27.29 24.57
CA LEU A 612 6.94 -27.95 25.71
C LEU A 612 7.92 -28.74 26.60
N GLY A 613 9.00 -29.27 26.02
CA GLY A 613 9.96 -30.11 26.72
C GLY A 613 11.06 -29.35 27.47
N ASN A 614 11.52 -28.21 26.95
CA ASN A 614 12.54 -27.42 27.63
C ASN A 614 11.90 -26.58 28.75
N VAL A 615 11.98 -27.07 29.99
CA VAL A 615 11.42 -26.43 31.19
C VAL A 615 11.92 -25.01 31.48
N ASN A 616 12.93 -24.53 30.75
CA ASN A 616 13.51 -23.17 30.90
C ASN A 616 12.93 -22.12 29.94
N VAL A 617 12.15 -22.49 28.93
CA VAL A 617 11.43 -21.50 28.09
C VAL A 617 10.33 -20.80 28.89
N SER A 618 10.04 -19.55 28.56
CA SER A 618 9.20 -18.69 29.41
C SER A 618 7.80 -19.25 29.67
N MET A 619 7.14 -19.83 28.66
CA MET A 619 5.83 -20.49 28.84
C MET A 619 5.90 -21.68 29.81
N MET A 620 6.96 -22.49 29.78
CA MET A 620 7.08 -23.68 30.64
C MET A 620 7.49 -23.33 32.08
N LYS A 621 8.28 -22.26 32.29
CA LYS A 621 8.50 -21.65 33.61
C LYS A 621 7.17 -21.21 34.24
N MET A 622 6.35 -20.50 33.47
CA MET A 622 5.01 -20.08 33.90
C MET A 622 4.09 -21.29 34.13
N ALA A 623 4.09 -22.30 33.27
CA ALA A 623 3.28 -23.52 33.45
C ALA A 623 3.61 -24.22 34.77
N LYS A 624 4.90 -24.28 35.13
CA LYS A 624 5.39 -24.76 36.43
C LYS A 624 4.95 -23.88 37.62
N LYS A 625 4.93 -22.55 37.46
CA LYS A 625 4.48 -21.58 38.49
C LYS A 625 2.98 -21.70 38.78
N PHE A 626 2.15 -21.83 37.74
CA PHE A 626 0.69 -21.81 37.85
C PHE A 626 0.03 -23.20 37.89
N GLY A 627 0.78 -24.27 37.64
CA GLY A 627 0.25 -25.65 37.59
C GLY A 627 -0.56 -25.95 36.33
N ALA A 628 -0.24 -25.28 35.22
CA ALA A 628 -1.02 -25.30 33.99
C ALA A 628 -0.76 -26.55 33.14
N ALA A 629 -1.79 -27.01 32.42
CA ALA A 629 -1.62 -27.94 31.31
C ALA A 629 -0.96 -27.23 30.12
N ALA A 630 0.10 -27.79 29.51
CA ALA A 630 0.84 -27.13 28.44
C ALA A 630 0.66 -27.85 27.09
N PHE A 631 0.17 -27.12 26.08
CA PHE A 631 -0.12 -27.62 24.74
C PHE A 631 0.61 -26.83 23.65
N HIS A 632 0.79 -27.44 22.48
CA HIS A 632 1.31 -26.79 21.27
C HIS A 632 0.50 -27.29 20.07
N LEU A 633 -0.16 -26.38 19.36
CA LEU A 633 -1.08 -26.69 18.25
C LEU A 633 -0.42 -26.39 16.90
N GLU A 634 -0.38 -27.35 15.98
CA GLU A 634 0.24 -27.14 14.66
C GLU A 634 -0.74 -26.52 13.66
N HIS A 635 -0.33 -25.41 13.05
CA HIS A 635 -1.12 -24.64 12.08
C HIS A 635 -1.52 -25.48 10.87
N ARG A 636 -2.75 -25.29 10.36
CA ARG A 636 -3.18 -25.89 9.08
C ARG A 636 -2.19 -25.57 7.95
N PHE A 637 -1.92 -26.55 7.09
CA PHE A 637 -0.96 -26.49 5.97
C PHE A 637 0.53 -26.44 6.34
N PHE A 638 0.91 -26.48 7.63
CA PHE A 638 2.30 -26.56 8.06
C PHE A 638 2.58 -27.88 8.79
N GLY A 639 3.82 -28.36 8.69
CA GLY A 639 4.22 -29.64 9.28
C GLY A 639 3.39 -30.82 8.76
N GLN A 640 2.74 -31.53 9.66
CA GLN A 640 1.91 -32.72 9.42
C GLN A 640 0.39 -32.42 9.52
N SER A 641 0.00 -31.25 10.03
CA SER A 641 -1.35 -30.67 9.95
C SER A 641 -1.78 -30.35 8.51
N ARG A 642 -2.25 -31.37 7.77
CA ARG A 642 -2.53 -31.29 6.33
C ARG A 642 -4.02 -31.50 6.02
N PRO A 643 -4.78 -30.43 5.70
CA PRO A 643 -6.19 -30.55 5.30
C PRO A 643 -6.39 -31.20 3.92
N PHE A 644 -5.35 -31.17 3.08
CA PHE A 644 -5.32 -31.73 1.72
C PHE A 644 -4.00 -32.49 1.49
N PRO A 645 -3.93 -33.43 0.52
CA PRO A 645 -2.70 -34.15 0.19
C PRO A 645 -1.64 -33.28 -0.54
N THR A 646 -2.04 -32.12 -1.06
CA THR A 646 -1.19 -31.16 -1.78
C THR A 646 -1.56 -29.71 -1.43
N MET A 647 -0.69 -28.77 -1.80
CA MET A 647 -0.79 -27.32 -1.61
C MET A 647 -1.04 -26.62 -2.96
N THR A 648 -2.04 -27.08 -3.72
CA THR A 648 -2.50 -26.33 -4.91
C THR A 648 -3.16 -25.02 -4.47
N THR A 649 -3.36 -24.06 -5.38
CA THR A 649 -3.97 -22.77 -5.04
C THR A 649 -5.39 -22.94 -4.48
N GLU A 650 -6.14 -23.93 -4.96
CA GLU A 650 -7.50 -24.27 -4.50
C GLU A 650 -7.50 -24.92 -3.12
N ALA A 651 -6.46 -25.69 -2.78
CA ALA A 651 -6.25 -26.22 -1.44
C ALA A 651 -5.83 -25.10 -0.47
N LEU A 652 -4.89 -24.24 -0.90
CA LEU A 652 -4.40 -23.11 -0.13
C LEU A 652 -5.48 -22.05 0.14
N ALA A 653 -6.57 -22.00 -0.61
CA ALA A 653 -7.73 -21.16 -0.30
C ALA A 653 -8.37 -21.41 1.09
N TYR A 654 -8.06 -22.54 1.75
CA TYR A 654 -8.46 -22.82 3.14
C TYR A 654 -7.35 -22.52 4.16
N CYS A 655 -6.17 -22.06 3.71
CA CYS A 655 -5.08 -21.54 4.52
C CYS A 655 -5.28 -20.03 4.72
N THR A 656 -6.26 -19.69 5.57
CA THR A 656 -6.52 -18.30 5.99
C THR A 656 -6.26 -18.13 7.49
N THR A 657 -6.07 -16.88 7.89
CA THR A 657 -5.89 -16.47 9.28
C THR A 657 -7.14 -16.72 10.12
N GLU A 658 -8.36 -16.46 9.62
CA GLU A 658 -9.60 -16.74 10.36
C GLU A 658 -9.82 -18.25 10.53
N GLN A 659 -9.52 -19.05 9.51
CA GLN A 659 -9.61 -20.51 9.57
C GLN A 659 -8.65 -21.10 10.62
N ALA A 660 -7.43 -20.56 10.74
CA ALA A 660 -6.46 -20.97 11.75
C ALA A 660 -6.86 -20.52 13.18
N LEU A 661 -7.48 -19.35 13.32
CA LEU A 661 -8.05 -18.89 14.59
C LEU A 661 -9.26 -19.73 15.02
N ALA A 662 -10.10 -20.15 14.06
CA ALA A 662 -11.23 -21.05 14.29
C ALA A 662 -10.76 -22.48 14.63
N ASP A 663 -9.66 -22.97 14.06
CA ASP A 663 -9.03 -24.22 14.48
C ASP A 663 -8.63 -24.17 15.95
N LEU A 664 -7.94 -23.10 16.36
CA LEU A 664 -7.52 -22.89 17.75
C LEU A 664 -8.72 -22.81 18.72
N ALA A 665 -9.83 -22.21 18.27
CA ALA A 665 -11.06 -22.15 19.04
C ALA A 665 -11.64 -23.55 19.28
N GLU A 666 -11.70 -24.37 18.23
CA GLU A 666 -12.26 -25.72 18.30
C GLU A 666 -11.33 -26.70 19.05
N PHE A 667 -10.01 -26.59 18.87
CA PHE A 667 -9.03 -27.28 19.71
C PHE A 667 -9.27 -27.02 21.20
N ILE A 668 -9.44 -25.76 21.61
CA ILE A 668 -9.69 -25.40 23.02
C ILE A 668 -11.00 -26.04 23.52
N ARG A 669 -12.08 -26.02 22.71
CA ARG A 669 -13.34 -26.70 23.07
C ARG A 669 -13.16 -28.21 23.25
N GLN A 670 -12.46 -28.86 22.32
CA GLN A 670 -12.19 -30.30 22.41
C GLN A 670 -11.30 -30.65 23.61
N MET A 671 -10.30 -29.83 23.95
CA MET A 671 -9.46 -30.08 25.14
C MET A 671 -10.21 -29.85 26.45
N ASN A 672 -11.08 -28.83 26.52
CA ASN A 672 -11.98 -28.61 27.67
C ASN A 672 -12.88 -29.84 27.93
N ILE A 673 -13.35 -30.51 26.88
CA ILE A 673 -14.11 -31.77 26.98
C ILE A 673 -13.18 -32.92 27.38
N LYS A 674 -12.09 -33.15 26.63
CA LYS A 674 -11.15 -34.28 26.80
C LYS A 674 -10.50 -34.35 28.18
N TYR A 675 -10.10 -33.21 28.73
CA TYR A 675 -9.48 -33.11 30.06
C TYR A 675 -10.46 -32.64 31.15
N ASN A 676 -11.74 -32.51 30.83
CA ASN A 676 -12.83 -32.14 31.74
C ASN A 676 -12.64 -30.78 32.45
N PHE A 677 -11.87 -29.85 31.88
CA PHE A 677 -11.66 -28.51 32.46
C PHE A 677 -13.00 -27.79 32.69
N LYS A 678 -13.17 -27.16 33.86
CA LYS A 678 -14.35 -26.39 34.26
C LYS A 678 -13.98 -24.93 34.44
N ASN A 679 -14.71 -24.03 33.77
CA ASN A 679 -14.47 -22.58 33.79
C ASN A 679 -13.01 -22.22 33.42
N ALA A 680 -12.46 -22.98 32.46
CA ALA A 680 -11.05 -23.01 32.08
C ALA A 680 -10.47 -21.63 31.81
N ARG A 681 -9.22 -21.44 32.20
CA ARG A 681 -8.46 -20.20 32.03
C ARG A 681 -7.31 -20.49 31.08
N TRP A 682 -7.59 -20.35 29.77
CA TRP A 682 -6.58 -20.53 28.74
C TRP A 682 -5.76 -19.25 28.56
N VAL A 683 -4.45 -19.37 28.39
CA VAL A 683 -3.59 -18.26 27.93
C VAL A 683 -2.92 -18.71 26.63
N THR A 684 -3.00 -17.87 25.60
CA THR A 684 -2.36 -18.12 24.30
C THR A 684 -0.96 -17.53 24.28
N PHE A 685 -0.02 -18.24 23.67
CA PHE A 685 1.37 -17.82 23.49
C PHE A 685 1.76 -17.96 22.02
N GLY A 686 2.51 -16.99 21.50
CA GLY A 686 3.10 -17.09 20.17
C GLY A 686 4.11 -15.97 19.92
N GLY A 687 5.04 -16.22 19.01
CA GLY A 687 6.02 -15.25 18.50
C GLY A 687 5.80 -14.96 17.02
N SER A 688 6.03 -13.73 16.55
CA SER A 688 5.81 -13.33 15.14
C SER A 688 4.37 -13.54 14.68
N TYR A 689 4.14 -14.18 13.53
CA TYR A 689 2.80 -14.50 13.04
C TYR A 689 1.94 -15.30 14.05
N PRO A 690 2.45 -16.34 14.74
CA PRO A 690 1.81 -16.90 15.94
C PRO A 690 1.52 -15.92 17.08
N GLY A 691 2.33 -14.87 17.25
CA GLY A 691 2.04 -13.78 18.18
C GLY A 691 0.82 -12.97 17.72
N SER A 692 0.75 -12.62 16.43
CA SER A 692 -0.41 -11.98 15.84
C SER A 692 -1.67 -12.85 15.99
N LEU A 693 -1.57 -14.16 15.70
CA LEU A 693 -2.63 -15.13 15.97
C LEU A 693 -3.02 -15.17 17.46
N SER A 694 -2.07 -15.11 18.40
CA SER A 694 -2.35 -15.11 19.85
C SER A 694 -3.20 -13.91 20.26
N ALA A 695 -2.86 -12.70 19.78
CA ALA A 695 -3.60 -11.49 20.08
C ALA A 695 -4.93 -11.38 19.31
N TRP A 696 -4.96 -11.75 18.02
CA TRP A 696 -6.21 -11.83 17.26
C TRP A 696 -7.16 -12.87 17.86
N PHE A 697 -6.67 -14.02 18.35
CA PHE A 697 -7.48 -15.01 19.05
C PHE A 697 -8.13 -14.41 20.30
N ARG A 698 -7.37 -13.68 21.11
CA ARG A 698 -7.92 -12.99 22.30
C ARG A 698 -8.92 -11.88 21.93
N SER A 699 -8.85 -11.33 20.72
CA SER A 699 -9.82 -10.36 20.18
C SER A 699 -11.09 -11.01 19.59
N LYS A 700 -10.96 -12.15 18.90
CA LYS A 700 -12.07 -12.82 18.18
C LYS A 700 -12.78 -13.90 19.01
N TYR A 701 -12.08 -14.53 19.97
CA TYR A 701 -12.59 -15.56 20.88
C TYR A 701 -12.30 -15.22 22.37
N PRO A 702 -12.73 -14.04 22.86
CA PRO A 702 -12.47 -13.58 24.23
C PRO A 702 -13.19 -14.41 25.31
N GLU A 703 -14.05 -15.36 24.92
CA GLU A 703 -14.70 -16.34 25.79
C GLU A 703 -13.88 -17.63 25.99
N LEU A 704 -12.89 -17.90 25.12
CA LEU A 704 -12.08 -19.12 25.17
C LEU A 704 -10.70 -18.93 25.80
N SER A 705 -10.07 -17.77 25.60
CA SER A 705 -8.81 -17.36 26.25
C SER A 705 -9.07 -16.26 27.28
N VAL A 706 -8.36 -16.25 28.42
CA VAL A 706 -8.40 -15.13 29.40
C VAL A 706 -7.33 -14.06 29.16
N GLY A 707 -6.33 -14.33 28.31
CA GLY A 707 -5.29 -13.38 27.95
C GLY A 707 -4.28 -13.94 26.94
N ALA A 708 -3.48 -13.06 26.35
CA ALA A 708 -2.52 -13.40 25.29
C ALA A 708 -1.12 -12.83 25.55
N VAL A 709 -0.11 -13.65 25.26
CA VAL A 709 1.30 -13.24 25.14
C VAL A 709 1.69 -13.35 23.68
N ALA A 710 1.80 -12.20 23.03
CA ALA A 710 1.94 -12.08 21.58
C ALA A 710 3.26 -11.35 21.25
N SER A 711 4.34 -12.13 21.28
CA SER A 711 5.72 -11.67 21.13
C SER A 711 6.07 -11.35 19.67
N SER A 712 6.84 -10.27 19.46
CA SER A 712 7.29 -9.75 18.16
C SER A 712 6.19 -9.74 17.08
N ALA A 713 4.94 -9.50 17.49
CA ALA A 713 3.77 -9.69 16.64
C ALA A 713 3.64 -8.53 15.62
N PRO A 714 3.67 -8.79 14.29
CA PRO A 714 3.29 -7.81 13.30
C PRO A 714 1.76 -7.75 13.17
N LEU A 715 1.19 -6.62 13.58
CA LEU A 715 -0.26 -6.44 13.80
C LEU A 715 -0.89 -5.46 12.82
N ASN A 716 -0.09 -4.54 12.31
CA ASN A 716 -0.44 -3.72 11.17
C ASN A 716 -0.18 -4.55 9.89
N LEU A 717 -1.24 -5.14 9.32
CA LEU A 717 -1.11 -5.85 8.05
C LEU A 717 -0.83 -4.81 6.96
N LYS A 718 0.30 -4.98 6.27
CA LYS A 718 0.82 -4.01 5.30
C LYS A 718 1.41 -4.78 4.12
N LEU A 719 0.89 -4.51 2.92
CA LEU A 719 1.33 -5.16 1.69
C LEU A 719 2.82 -4.93 1.41
N ASP A 720 3.19 -3.67 1.22
CA ASP A 720 4.55 -3.19 0.97
C ASP A 720 5.23 -2.81 2.29
N PHE A 721 6.28 -3.54 2.69
CA PHE A 721 6.91 -3.44 4.02
C PHE A 721 8.38 -3.00 3.95
N TYR A 722 8.63 -1.84 3.33
CA TYR A 722 9.95 -1.19 3.31
C TYR A 722 10.50 -0.84 4.71
N GLU A 723 9.68 -0.67 5.75
CA GLU A 723 10.20 -0.33 7.08
C GLU A 723 11.11 -1.43 7.66
N TYR A 724 11.01 -2.67 7.16
CA TYR A 724 11.98 -3.73 7.46
C TYR A 724 13.41 -3.29 7.08
N SER A 725 13.62 -2.75 5.87
CA SER A 725 14.96 -2.36 5.40
C SER A 725 15.51 -1.19 6.21
N MET A 726 14.64 -0.27 6.62
CA MET A 726 14.98 0.87 7.47
C MET A 726 15.48 0.45 8.85
N VAL A 727 14.86 -0.56 9.48
CA VAL A 727 15.36 -1.10 10.76
C VAL A 727 16.67 -1.86 10.58
N VAL A 728 16.84 -2.60 9.47
CA VAL A 728 18.14 -3.26 9.16
C VAL A 728 19.26 -2.23 8.99
N GLU A 729 18.99 -1.11 8.30
CA GLU A 729 19.92 0.03 8.18
C GLU A 729 20.23 0.68 9.53
N GLN A 730 19.20 0.96 10.34
CA GLN A 730 19.34 1.53 11.67
C GLN A 730 20.23 0.64 12.57
N VAL A 731 19.97 -0.66 12.63
CA VAL A 731 20.74 -1.59 13.48
C VAL A 731 22.19 -1.72 13.01
N LEU A 732 22.46 -1.64 11.69
CA LEU A 732 23.82 -1.57 11.17
C LEU A 732 24.53 -0.28 11.62
N ASN A 733 23.87 0.87 11.52
CA ASN A 733 24.43 2.17 11.93
C ASN A 733 24.67 2.24 13.45
N GLU A 734 23.72 1.79 14.27
CA GLU A 734 23.85 1.71 15.72
C GLU A 734 24.95 0.73 16.18
N THR A 735 25.17 -0.34 15.43
CA THR A 735 26.24 -1.32 15.70
C THR A 735 27.62 -0.78 15.30
N ASP A 736 27.72 -0.13 14.12
CA ASP A 736 28.95 0.37 13.54
C ASP A 736 28.69 1.34 12.37
N PRO A 737 28.83 2.67 12.56
CA PRO A 737 28.64 3.63 11.47
C PRO A 737 29.62 3.46 10.30
N VAL A 738 30.82 2.89 10.53
CA VAL A 738 31.82 2.65 9.48
C VAL A 738 31.45 1.42 8.65
N CYS A 739 30.88 0.39 9.27
CA CYS A 739 30.25 -0.73 8.58
C CYS A 739 29.07 -0.26 7.72
N HIS A 740 28.15 0.52 8.30
CA HIS A 740 27.01 1.09 7.61
C HIS A 740 27.41 1.86 6.35
N ASP A 741 28.36 2.79 6.47
CA ASP A 741 28.88 3.57 5.34
C ASP A 741 29.54 2.70 4.28
N GLN A 742 30.30 1.68 4.69
CA GLN A 742 30.93 0.72 3.78
C GLN A 742 29.92 -0.20 3.07
N VAL A 743 28.83 -0.59 3.74
CA VAL A 743 27.73 -1.35 3.12
C VAL A 743 27.04 -0.47 2.08
N ARG A 744 26.63 0.75 2.45
CA ARG A 744 26.03 1.74 1.52
C ARG A 744 26.86 1.91 0.26
N ASP A 745 28.14 2.24 0.43
CA ASP A 745 29.03 2.54 -0.70
C ASP A 745 29.28 1.29 -1.56
N ALA A 746 29.28 0.09 -0.96
CA ALA A 746 29.40 -1.17 -1.68
C ALA A 746 28.12 -1.60 -2.42
N ILE A 747 26.93 -1.42 -1.84
CA ILE A 747 25.64 -1.64 -2.54
C ILE A 747 25.53 -0.66 -3.71
N ALA A 748 25.78 0.63 -3.50
CA ALA A 748 25.73 1.64 -4.58
C ALA A 748 26.72 1.32 -5.71
N HIS A 749 27.91 0.81 -5.38
CA HIS A 749 28.86 0.31 -6.37
C HIS A 749 28.31 -0.90 -7.14
N ILE A 750 27.76 -1.90 -6.45
CA ILE A 750 27.14 -3.09 -7.07
C ILE A 750 26.01 -2.69 -8.02
N GLN A 751 25.11 -1.81 -7.58
CA GLN A 751 24.00 -1.27 -8.37
C GLN A 751 24.47 -0.54 -9.63
N LYS A 752 25.60 0.19 -9.56
CA LYS A 752 26.19 0.80 -10.76
C LYS A 752 26.79 -0.23 -11.71
N ILE A 753 27.61 -1.17 -11.22
CA ILE A 753 28.32 -2.09 -12.11
C ILE A 753 27.42 -3.16 -12.73
N MET A 754 26.34 -3.59 -12.05
CA MET A 754 25.41 -4.62 -12.55
C MET A 754 24.63 -4.19 -13.81
N LEU A 755 24.64 -2.90 -14.15
CA LEU A 755 24.11 -2.35 -15.42
C LEU A 755 25.09 -2.47 -16.60
N THR A 756 26.28 -3.05 -16.41
CA THR A 756 27.32 -3.17 -17.45
C THR A 756 27.76 -4.62 -17.63
N THR A 757 28.13 -5.01 -18.85
CA THR A 757 28.64 -6.35 -19.17
C THR A 757 29.89 -6.69 -18.35
N ALA A 758 30.85 -5.76 -18.28
CA ALA A 758 32.09 -5.94 -17.52
C ALA A 758 31.86 -6.01 -16.00
N GLY A 759 30.88 -5.27 -15.48
CA GLY A 759 30.48 -5.34 -14.07
C GLY A 759 29.73 -6.62 -13.72
N ARG A 760 28.82 -7.10 -14.58
CA ARG A 760 28.19 -8.42 -14.42
C ARG A 760 29.21 -9.56 -14.45
N GLN A 761 30.25 -9.47 -15.30
CA GLN A 761 31.37 -10.41 -15.27
C GLN A 761 32.18 -10.34 -13.95
N GLN A 762 32.37 -9.16 -13.36
CA GLN A 762 32.98 -9.03 -12.03
C GLN A 762 32.11 -9.64 -10.94
N LEU A 763 30.79 -9.47 -10.99
CA LEU A 763 29.84 -10.08 -10.04
C LEU A 763 29.82 -11.62 -10.18
N ASN A 764 29.78 -12.14 -11.40
CA ASN A 764 29.91 -13.57 -11.70
C ASN A 764 31.16 -14.18 -11.03
N GLN A 765 32.30 -13.49 -11.13
CA GLN A 765 33.57 -13.93 -10.56
C GLN A 765 33.64 -13.76 -9.03
N ALA A 766 33.18 -12.63 -8.49
CA ALA A 766 33.28 -12.31 -7.07
C ALA A 766 32.33 -13.14 -6.20
N PHE A 767 31.13 -13.47 -6.69
CA PHE A 767 30.11 -14.19 -5.94
C PHE A 767 29.95 -15.66 -6.37
N ASN A 768 30.60 -16.09 -7.46
CA ASN A 768 30.38 -17.41 -8.08
C ASN A 768 28.88 -17.64 -8.36
N LEU A 769 28.27 -16.73 -9.13
CA LEU A 769 26.83 -16.71 -9.40
C LEU A 769 26.39 -17.97 -10.15
N GLN A 770 25.29 -18.59 -9.70
CA GLN A 770 24.67 -19.76 -10.34
C GLN A 770 23.16 -19.53 -10.55
N PRO A 771 22.70 -19.42 -11.81
CA PRO A 771 23.51 -19.25 -13.03
C PRO A 771 24.30 -17.92 -13.02
N PRO A 772 25.41 -17.84 -13.76
CA PRO A 772 26.06 -16.56 -14.01
C PRO A 772 25.12 -15.61 -14.77
N PHE A 773 25.24 -14.31 -14.53
CA PHE A 773 24.62 -13.31 -15.40
C PHE A 773 25.13 -13.47 -16.84
N ASP A 774 24.18 -13.53 -17.76
CA ASP A 774 24.37 -13.65 -19.20
C ASP A 774 23.63 -12.48 -19.87
N ASP A 775 24.37 -11.62 -20.55
CA ASP A 775 23.84 -10.43 -21.24
C ASP A 775 22.81 -10.74 -22.33
N SER A 776 22.77 -11.99 -22.85
CA SER A 776 21.76 -12.42 -23.82
C SER A 776 20.40 -12.76 -23.19
N ASN A 777 20.37 -13.01 -21.86
CA ASN A 777 19.20 -13.46 -21.11
C ASN A 777 18.88 -12.54 -19.90
N ILE A 778 19.53 -11.38 -19.78
CA ILE A 778 19.41 -10.50 -18.62
C ILE A 778 18.06 -9.75 -18.61
N THR A 779 17.35 -9.82 -17.49
CA THR A 779 16.07 -9.10 -17.28
C THR A 779 16.11 -8.23 -16.02
N PRO A 780 15.19 -7.26 -15.86
CA PRO A 780 15.07 -6.52 -14.59
C PRO A 780 14.84 -7.47 -13.40
N LEU A 781 14.07 -8.54 -13.61
CA LEU A 781 13.77 -9.56 -12.62
C LEU A 781 15.00 -10.37 -12.19
N SER A 782 15.94 -10.64 -13.13
CA SER A 782 17.24 -11.24 -12.82
C SER A 782 18.08 -10.35 -11.91
N LEU A 783 18.06 -9.04 -12.14
CA LEU A 783 18.77 -8.04 -11.33
C LEU A 783 18.11 -7.86 -9.95
N GLN A 784 16.78 -7.87 -9.89
CA GLN A 784 16.01 -7.77 -8.65
C GLN A 784 16.21 -9.01 -7.78
N ASN A 785 16.16 -10.21 -8.36
CA ASN A 785 16.42 -11.48 -7.68
C ASN A 785 17.82 -11.51 -7.03
N PHE A 786 18.85 -11.07 -7.75
CA PHE A 786 20.21 -10.97 -7.20
C PHE A 786 20.26 -10.06 -5.97
N MET A 787 19.62 -8.89 -6.04
CA MET A 787 19.62 -7.91 -4.95
C MET A 787 18.74 -8.35 -3.76
N SER A 788 17.63 -9.05 -4.00
CA SER A 788 16.82 -9.70 -2.97
C SER A 788 17.62 -10.74 -2.19
N ASN A 789 18.34 -11.63 -2.90
CA ASN A 789 19.21 -12.62 -2.27
C ASN A 789 20.39 -11.98 -1.52
N LEU A 790 20.88 -10.83 -1.98
CA LEU A 790 21.97 -10.07 -1.34
C LEU A 790 21.47 -9.41 -0.05
N TYR A 791 20.35 -8.70 -0.12
CA TYR A 791 19.68 -8.08 1.03
C TYR A 791 19.28 -9.10 2.10
N GLY A 792 18.78 -10.27 1.69
CA GLY A 792 18.42 -11.38 2.59
C GLY A 792 19.53 -11.84 3.55
N MET A 793 20.81 -11.66 3.17
CA MET A 793 21.96 -11.91 4.04
C MET A 793 21.98 -10.98 5.27
N PHE A 794 21.58 -9.72 5.11
CA PHE A 794 21.53 -8.73 6.19
C PHE A 794 20.27 -8.90 7.02
N GLN A 795 19.12 -9.13 6.38
CA GLN A 795 17.84 -9.39 7.04
C GLN A 795 17.96 -10.51 8.09
N GLY A 796 18.48 -11.68 7.68
CA GLY A 796 18.58 -12.87 8.53
C GLY A 796 19.54 -12.70 9.71
N VAL A 797 20.58 -11.88 9.58
CA VAL A 797 21.51 -11.59 10.69
C VAL A 797 20.91 -10.59 11.67
N VAL A 798 20.25 -9.53 11.19
CA VAL A 798 19.65 -8.51 12.08
C VAL A 798 18.46 -9.07 12.84
N GLN A 799 17.51 -9.74 12.18
CA GLN A 799 16.29 -10.26 12.81
C GLN A 799 16.57 -11.22 13.98
N TYR A 800 17.70 -11.93 13.97
CA TYR A 800 18.04 -12.93 14.99
C TYR A 800 19.31 -12.57 15.80
N THR A 801 19.78 -11.32 15.76
CA THR A 801 21.00 -10.93 16.50
C THR A 801 20.76 -10.91 18.02
N TYR A 802 21.57 -11.69 18.77
CA TYR A 802 21.49 -11.80 20.24
C TYR A 802 20.12 -12.28 20.79
N ASP A 803 19.33 -12.99 19.98
CA ASP A 803 17.98 -13.45 20.35
C ASP A 803 17.94 -14.49 21.48
N GLY A 804 19.06 -15.18 21.74
CA GLY A 804 19.15 -16.22 22.76
C GLY A 804 18.66 -17.60 22.31
N ARG A 805 18.48 -17.84 21.00
CA ARG A 805 18.12 -19.18 20.49
C ARG A 805 19.27 -20.18 20.63
N ASP A 806 20.44 -19.87 20.09
CA ASP A 806 21.57 -20.78 20.03
C ASP A 806 22.92 -20.11 20.25
N GLN A 807 23.95 -20.94 20.43
CA GLN A 807 25.33 -20.50 20.66
C GLN A 807 25.89 -19.65 19.51
N PHE A 808 25.37 -19.77 18.29
CA PHE A 808 25.82 -18.95 17.17
C PHE A 808 25.22 -17.55 17.28
N THR A 809 23.89 -17.37 17.41
CA THR A 809 23.30 -16.02 17.52
C THR A 809 23.76 -15.26 18.76
N MET A 810 24.03 -15.98 19.86
CA MET A 810 24.57 -15.43 21.09
C MET A 810 26.03 -14.97 21.01
N GLY A 811 26.84 -15.50 20.09
CA GLY A 811 28.30 -15.33 20.11
C GLY A 811 28.97 -14.93 18.79
N ASP A 812 28.58 -15.57 17.68
CA ASP A 812 29.33 -15.56 16.42
C ASP A 812 28.52 -15.17 15.18
N LEU A 813 27.23 -15.53 15.09
CA LEU A 813 26.31 -15.15 14.02
C LEU A 813 25.45 -13.96 14.45
N ASN A 814 26.03 -12.77 14.47
CA ASN A 814 25.37 -11.53 14.90
C ASN A 814 25.84 -10.31 14.09
N VAL A 815 25.11 -9.20 14.19
CA VAL A 815 25.36 -7.99 13.38
C VAL A 815 26.75 -7.39 13.63
N ARG A 816 27.28 -7.47 14.86
CA ARG A 816 28.64 -7.02 15.19
C ARG A 816 29.71 -7.84 14.44
N LYS A 817 29.54 -9.17 14.36
CA LYS A 817 30.45 -10.07 13.64
C LYS A 817 30.35 -9.92 12.11
N LEU A 818 29.14 -9.64 11.59
CA LEU A 818 28.95 -9.23 10.18
C LEU A 818 29.71 -7.93 9.89
N CYS A 819 29.58 -6.93 10.75
CA CYS A 819 30.30 -5.66 10.58
C CYS A 819 31.82 -5.80 10.75
N ASP A 820 32.28 -6.71 11.61
CA ASP A 820 33.69 -7.12 11.68
C ASP A 820 34.17 -7.84 10.41
N ALA A 821 33.29 -8.42 9.57
CA ALA A 821 33.67 -9.02 8.29
C ALA A 821 33.80 -7.94 7.20
N VAL A 822 32.86 -6.98 7.16
CA VAL A 822 32.89 -5.82 6.25
C VAL A 822 34.12 -4.95 6.53
N THR A 823 34.29 -4.47 7.76
CA THR A 823 35.30 -3.46 8.12
C THR A 823 36.76 -3.95 8.09
N LYS A 824 36.98 -5.28 8.04
CA LYS A 824 38.32 -5.86 7.79
C LYS A 824 38.75 -5.79 6.34
N MET A 825 37.82 -5.62 5.40
CA MET A 825 38.13 -5.42 3.99
C MET A 825 38.42 -3.94 3.71
N PRO A 826 39.38 -3.59 2.83
CA PRO A 826 39.67 -2.19 2.51
C PRO A 826 38.46 -1.48 1.90
N ALA A 827 38.22 -0.22 2.30
CA ALA A 827 37.09 0.58 1.81
C ALA A 827 37.08 0.82 0.27
N ASN A 828 38.19 0.58 -0.43
CA ASN A 828 38.26 0.59 -1.89
C ASN A 828 38.06 -0.81 -2.53
N LYS A 829 37.43 -1.75 -1.80
CA LYS A 829 37.14 -3.12 -2.21
C LYS A 829 35.68 -3.53 -1.94
N PRO A 830 34.69 -2.80 -2.53
CA PRO A 830 33.25 -3.01 -2.29
C PRO A 830 32.76 -4.44 -2.56
N LEU A 831 33.22 -5.07 -3.64
CA LEU A 831 32.83 -6.45 -3.94
C LEU A 831 33.37 -7.46 -2.91
N GLN A 832 34.57 -7.21 -2.39
CA GLN A 832 35.17 -8.04 -1.34
C GLN A 832 34.50 -7.81 0.02
N GLN A 833 34.05 -6.60 0.34
CA GLN A 833 33.28 -6.29 1.54
C GLN A 833 31.96 -7.11 1.60
N ILE A 834 31.18 -7.10 0.51
CA ILE A 834 29.92 -7.87 0.46
C ILE A 834 30.17 -9.37 0.30
N ARG A 835 31.22 -9.80 -0.43
CA ARG A 835 31.61 -11.22 -0.45
C ARG A 835 32.06 -11.71 0.93
N ALA A 836 32.70 -10.88 1.76
CA ALA A 836 33.06 -11.25 3.13
C ALA A 836 31.82 -11.49 4.03
N VAL A 837 30.69 -10.81 3.78
CA VAL A 837 29.40 -11.12 4.45
C VAL A 837 28.87 -12.49 4.02
N MET A 838 28.92 -12.79 2.72
CA MET A 838 28.54 -14.12 2.20
C MET A 838 29.43 -15.24 2.77
N ASP A 839 30.75 -15.07 2.76
CA ASP A 839 31.70 -16.04 3.30
C ASP A 839 31.54 -16.22 4.81
N PHE A 840 31.29 -15.13 5.55
CA PHE A 840 30.94 -15.17 6.97
C PHE A 840 29.70 -16.05 7.22
N LEU A 841 28.59 -15.81 6.52
CA LEU A 841 27.38 -16.64 6.65
C LEU A 841 27.63 -18.11 6.33
N ASN A 842 28.40 -18.40 5.27
CA ASN A 842 28.70 -19.76 4.85
C ASN A 842 29.53 -20.56 5.89
N THR A 843 30.18 -19.89 6.87
CA THR A 843 30.85 -20.60 7.98
C THR A 843 29.88 -21.29 8.95
N PHE A 844 28.63 -20.85 9.03
CA PHE A 844 27.59 -21.44 9.90
C PHE A 844 26.76 -22.53 9.20
N TYR A 845 26.77 -22.56 7.86
CA TYR A 845 26.05 -23.55 7.05
C TYR A 845 26.97 -24.40 6.12
N PRO A 846 28.16 -24.88 6.56
CA PRO A 846 29.20 -25.45 5.69
C PRO A 846 28.92 -26.88 5.19
N HIS A 847 27.71 -27.40 5.38
CA HIS A 847 27.36 -28.83 5.21
C HIS A 847 26.46 -29.12 4.00
N THR A 848 26.18 -28.13 3.16
CA THR A 848 25.34 -28.25 1.96
C THR A 848 26.00 -27.65 0.72
N GLY A 849 25.77 -28.26 -0.44
CA GLY A 849 26.15 -27.70 -1.75
C GLY A 849 27.65 -27.63 -2.04
N SER A 850 28.06 -26.59 -2.77
CA SER A 850 29.41 -26.34 -3.29
C SER A 850 30.44 -25.85 -2.26
N CYS A 851 30.02 -25.74 -0.99
CA CYS A 851 30.79 -25.13 0.11
C CYS A 851 31.64 -26.11 0.92
N VAL A 852 31.49 -27.43 0.73
CA VAL A 852 32.01 -28.45 1.65
C VAL A 852 33.55 -28.40 1.74
N GLY A 853 34.06 -27.90 2.86
CA GLY A 853 35.49 -27.80 3.16
C GLY A 853 36.17 -26.50 2.72
N ASN A 854 35.51 -25.62 1.96
CA ASN A 854 36.03 -24.30 1.63
C ASN A 854 34.90 -23.31 1.30
N VAL A 855 34.74 -22.26 2.13
CA VAL A 855 33.75 -21.20 1.84
C VAL A 855 34.04 -20.43 0.56
N SER A 856 35.31 -20.31 0.15
CA SER A 856 35.70 -19.56 -1.05
C SER A 856 35.24 -20.20 -2.38
N THR A 857 34.71 -21.44 -2.36
CA THR A 857 34.07 -22.06 -3.54
C THR A 857 32.55 -21.92 -3.53
N CYS A 858 31.94 -21.45 -2.43
CA CYS A 858 30.49 -21.28 -2.32
C CYS A 858 29.93 -20.45 -3.47
N THR A 859 28.94 -21.04 -4.14
CA THR A 859 28.12 -20.45 -5.21
C THR A 859 27.01 -19.60 -4.62
N PHE A 860 26.66 -18.50 -5.27
CA PHE A 860 25.53 -17.64 -4.88
C PHE A 860 24.33 -17.87 -5.82
N ALA A 861 23.16 -18.14 -5.25
CA ALA A 861 21.93 -18.42 -5.99
C ALA A 861 21.43 -17.20 -6.77
N ASN A 862 21.16 -17.37 -8.07
CA ASN A 862 20.90 -16.26 -8.99
C ASN A 862 19.82 -16.57 -10.05
N SER A 863 18.87 -17.47 -9.76
CA SER A 863 17.73 -17.76 -10.66
C SER A 863 16.39 -17.53 -9.95
N TYR A 864 15.61 -16.59 -10.46
CA TYR A 864 14.21 -16.41 -10.09
C TYR A 864 13.38 -17.63 -10.51
N ASP A 865 13.59 -18.14 -11.73
CA ASP A 865 12.89 -19.32 -12.25
C ASP A 865 13.11 -20.58 -11.39
N GLU A 866 14.29 -20.74 -10.77
CA GLU A 866 14.53 -21.83 -9.82
C GLU A 866 13.76 -21.61 -8.51
N ILE A 867 13.66 -20.38 -7.99
CA ILE A 867 12.79 -20.06 -6.84
C ILE A 867 11.33 -20.36 -7.16
N ILE A 868 10.82 -19.94 -8.32
CA ILE A 868 9.45 -20.22 -8.77
C ILE A 868 9.22 -21.72 -8.95
N LYS A 869 10.15 -22.45 -9.58
CA LYS A 869 10.07 -23.92 -9.73
C LYS A 869 10.07 -24.64 -8.38
N VAL A 870 10.81 -24.12 -7.40
CA VAL A 870 10.92 -24.69 -6.05
C VAL A 870 9.66 -24.40 -5.23
N TYR A 871 9.28 -23.13 -5.03
CA TYR A 871 8.11 -22.76 -4.23
C TYR A 871 6.76 -22.98 -4.96
N GLY A 872 6.80 -23.17 -6.28
CA GLY A 872 5.69 -23.66 -7.09
C GLY A 872 5.33 -25.12 -6.80
N ASN A 873 6.21 -25.88 -6.12
CA ASN A 873 5.96 -27.27 -5.81
C ASN A 873 4.82 -27.44 -4.79
N VAL A 874 3.73 -28.06 -5.24
CA VAL A 874 2.52 -28.31 -4.44
C VAL A 874 2.63 -29.53 -3.50
N THR A 875 3.74 -30.27 -3.47
CA THR A 875 3.88 -31.44 -2.59
C THR A 875 4.47 -31.08 -1.22
N TYR A 876 3.92 -31.66 -0.15
CA TYR A 876 4.48 -31.59 1.20
C TYR A 876 5.81 -32.36 1.32
N ASP A 877 6.92 -31.74 0.91
CA ASP A 877 8.27 -32.32 0.98
C ASP A 877 8.89 -32.14 2.36
N GLU A 878 8.66 -33.09 3.27
CA GLU A 878 9.22 -33.13 4.65
C GLU A 878 10.76 -33.14 4.72
N SER A 879 11.46 -33.26 3.59
CA SER A 879 12.93 -33.18 3.54
C SER A 879 13.47 -31.80 3.15
N THR A 880 12.59 -30.79 3.05
CA THR A 880 12.96 -29.38 2.87
C THR A 880 11.96 -28.44 3.58
N ASP A 881 12.27 -27.15 3.70
CA ASP A 881 11.28 -26.12 4.11
C ASP A 881 10.30 -25.73 2.99
N ILE A 882 10.40 -26.29 1.77
CA ILE A 882 9.72 -25.79 0.56
C ILE A 882 8.19 -25.66 0.75
N ALA A 883 7.57 -26.64 1.40
CA ALA A 883 6.14 -26.61 1.71
C ALA A 883 5.77 -25.44 2.64
N ALA A 884 6.58 -25.19 3.68
CA ALA A 884 6.37 -24.05 4.58
C ALA A 884 6.61 -22.71 3.87
N TRP A 885 7.60 -22.61 2.98
CA TRP A 885 7.78 -21.42 2.13
C TRP A 885 6.58 -21.16 1.23
N ARG A 886 6.01 -22.19 0.59
CA ARG A 886 4.80 -22.07 -0.23
C ARG A 886 3.59 -21.64 0.59
N GLY A 887 3.39 -22.22 1.77
CA GLY A 887 2.28 -21.85 2.69
C GLY A 887 2.41 -20.43 3.23
N TRP A 888 3.63 -19.99 3.57
CA TRP A 888 3.91 -18.64 4.04
C TRP A 888 3.72 -17.60 2.93
N MET A 889 4.32 -17.83 1.75
CA MET A 889 4.18 -16.93 0.61
C MET A 889 2.73 -16.86 0.13
N TRP A 890 1.95 -17.94 0.27
CA TRP A 890 0.50 -17.87 0.08
C TRP A 890 -0.15 -16.88 1.04
N LEU A 891 0.06 -17.01 2.36
CA LEU A 891 -0.51 -16.08 3.35
C LEU A 891 -0.12 -14.63 3.03
N CYS A 892 1.13 -14.36 2.64
CA CYS A 892 1.60 -13.05 2.20
C CYS A 892 0.81 -12.51 0.99
N CYS A 893 0.70 -13.31 -0.08
CA CYS A 893 -0.04 -12.96 -1.29
C CYS A 893 -1.57 -12.96 -1.13
N ASN A 894 -2.09 -13.57 -0.06
CA ASN A 894 -3.52 -13.82 0.13
C ASN A 894 -4.16 -12.92 1.18
N GLU A 895 -3.47 -12.54 2.26
CA GLU A 895 -4.08 -11.85 3.42
C GLU A 895 -3.12 -10.89 4.14
N ILE A 896 -1.94 -11.35 4.56
CA ILE A 896 -1.14 -10.60 5.56
C ILE A 896 -0.20 -9.55 4.94
N GLY A 897 0.14 -9.68 3.66
CA GLY A 897 1.14 -8.83 3.02
C GLY A 897 2.55 -9.18 3.48
N PHE A 898 3.22 -8.25 4.16
CA PHE A 898 4.59 -8.36 4.67
C PHE A 898 5.65 -8.61 3.58
N LEU A 899 5.45 -8.03 2.39
CA LEU A 899 6.40 -8.11 1.29
C LEU A 899 7.52 -7.11 1.57
N GLN A 900 8.67 -7.61 2.03
CA GLN A 900 9.80 -6.83 2.54
C GLN A 900 10.60 -6.17 1.41
N THR A 901 10.04 -5.11 0.82
CA THR A 901 10.68 -4.31 -0.22
C THR A 901 11.88 -3.52 0.32
N THR A 902 12.57 -2.82 -0.58
CA THR A 902 13.49 -1.74 -0.24
C THR A 902 12.98 -0.37 -0.71
N ASP A 903 11.66 -0.20 -0.88
CA ASP A 903 11.04 0.97 -1.55
C ASP A 903 10.90 2.24 -0.69
N GLY A 904 11.60 2.33 0.44
CA GLY A 904 11.55 3.46 1.37
C GLY A 904 12.19 4.78 0.88
N GLY A 905 12.51 4.91 -0.41
CA GLY A 905 13.40 5.95 -0.94
C GLY A 905 14.84 5.74 -0.48
N LYS A 906 15.62 6.82 -0.31
CA LYS A 906 17.03 6.82 0.13
C LYS A 906 17.29 5.89 1.33
N ASN A 907 17.86 4.72 1.05
CA ASN A 907 18.30 3.71 2.02
C ASN A 907 19.56 2.99 1.50
N ILE A 908 20.33 2.35 2.37
CA ILE A 908 21.63 1.74 2.02
C ILE A 908 21.53 0.50 1.13
N PHE A 909 20.35 -0.12 1.02
CA PHE A 909 20.09 -1.24 0.09
C PHE A 909 19.57 -0.76 -1.27
N GLY A 910 19.19 0.51 -1.38
CA GLY A 910 18.62 1.15 -2.57
C GLY A 910 17.31 0.49 -3.00
N GLU A 911 17.13 0.31 -4.31
CA GLU A 911 15.78 0.22 -4.92
C GLU A 911 15.47 -1.08 -5.65
N MET A 912 16.39 -2.04 -5.56
CA MET A 912 16.40 -3.19 -6.46
C MET A 912 15.50 -4.34 -5.98
N VAL A 913 14.70 -4.14 -4.93
CA VAL A 913 13.70 -5.12 -4.45
C VAL A 913 12.34 -4.43 -4.29
N PRO A 914 11.69 -4.01 -5.39
CA PRO A 914 10.44 -3.26 -5.31
C PRO A 914 9.22 -4.16 -5.10
N LEU A 915 8.06 -3.59 -4.72
CA LEU A 915 6.80 -4.34 -4.56
C LEU A 915 6.47 -5.20 -5.78
N ASN A 916 6.72 -4.65 -6.98
CA ASN A 916 6.65 -5.34 -8.27
C ASN A 916 7.28 -6.75 -8.30
N PHE A 917 8.46 -6.94 -7.68
CA PHE A 917 9.17 -8.22 -7.62
C PHE A 917 8.32 -9.31 -6.93
N TYR A 918 7.60 -8.93 -5.87
CA TYR A 918 6.76 -9.83 -5.11
C TYR A 918 5.38 -10.04 -5.73
N VAL A 919 4.80 -9.04 -6.41
CA VAL A 919 3.53 -9.22 -7.15
C VAL A 919 3.70 -10.21 -8.30
N ASP A 920 4.82 -10.13 -9.02
CA ASP A 920 5.15 -11.12 -10.06
C ASP A 920 5.38 -12.51 -9.45
N MET A 921 6.07 -12.61 -8.30
CA MET A 921 6.25 -13.86 -7.57
C MET A 921 4.91 -14.48 -7.12
N CYS A 922 3.98 -13.68 -6.58
CA CYS A 922 2.63 -14.13 -6.24
C CYS A 922 1.89 -14.68 -7.47
N THR A 923 1.97 -13.97 -8.60
CA THR A 923 1.33 -14.38 -9.86
C THR A 923 1.91 -15.69 -10.39
N ASP A 924 3.24 -15.85 -10.36
CA ASP A 924 3.94 -17.04 -10.87
C ASP A 924 3.79 -18.28 -9.96
N LEU A 925 3.65 -18.08 -8.64
CA LEU A 925 3.50 -19.18 -7.66
C LEU A 925 2.08 -19.72 -7.52
N PHE A 926 1.07 -18.87 -7.75
CA PHE A 926 -0.33 -19.17 -7.41
C PHE A 926 -1.31 -19.02 -8.58
N GLY A 927 -0.92 -18.33 -9.66
CA GLY A 927 -1.67 -18.27 -10.92
C GLY A 927 -2.13 -16.86 -11.32
N PRO A 928 -2.61 -16.71 -12.57
CA PRO A 928 -2.81 -15.40 -13.23
C PRO A 928 -3.94 -14.53 -12.64
N THR A 929 -4.68 -15.01 -11.63
CA THR A 929 -5.64 -14.20 -10.86
C THR A 929 -4.99 -13.51 -9.66
N VAL A 930 -3.89 -14.04 -9.12
CA VAL A 930 -3.24 -13.55 -7.89
C VAL A 930 -2.31 -12.38 -8.23
N LYS A 931 -2.94 -11.28 -8.65
CA LYS A 931 -2.33 -10.00 -9.06
C LYS A 931 -2.59 -8.91 -8.02
N ILE A 932 -1.99 -7.73 -8.21
CA ILE A 932 -2.06 -6.62 -7.26
C ILE A 932 -3.48 -6.26 -6.81
N ASP A 933 -4.49 -6.38 -7.69
CA ASP A 933 -5.89 -6.10 -7.38
C ASP A 933 -6.49 -7.15 -6.43
N GLN A 934 -6.21 -8.44 -6.63
CA GLN A 934 -6.60 -9.48 -5.67
C GLN A 934 -5.81 -9.35 -4.36
N ILE A 935 -4.48 -9.18 -4.45
CA ILE A 935 -3.56 -9.17 -3.31
C ILE A 935 -3.87 -7.98 -2.38
N ALA A 936 -3.89 -6.75 -2.91
CA ALA A 936 -4.15 -5.55 -2.12
C ALA A 936 -5.57 -5.53 -1.56
N SER A 937 -6.58 -5.94 -2.34
CA SER A 937 -7.98 -6.02 -1.88
C SER A 937 -8.13 -6.96 -0.69
N ARG A 938 -7.51 -8.15 -0.72
CA ARG A 938 -7.56 -9.07 0.42
C ARG A 938 -6.73 -8.58 1.60
N ASN A 939 -5.60 -7.90 1.38
CA ASN A 939 -4.82 -7.29 2.45
C ASN A 939 -5.60 -6.17 3.16
N ASP A 940 -6.28 -5.30 2.40
CA ASP A 940 -7.20 -4.29 2.94
C ASP A 940 -8.37 -4.93 3.71
N ILE A 941 -8.94 -6.04 3.23
CA ILE A 941 -10.01 -6.78 3.91
C ILE A 941 -9.50 -7.37 5.24
N ALA A 942 -8.34 -8.02 5.25
CA ALA A 942 -7.75 -8.59 6.46
C ALA A 942 -7.38 -7.49 7.49
N GLN A 943 -6.76 -6.41 7.02
CA GLN A 943 -6.44 -5.24 7.84
C GLN A 943 -7.71 -4.56 8.38
N GLU A 944 -8.78 -4.45 7.58
CA GLU A 944 -10.07 -3.93 8.03
C GLU A 944 -10.77 -4.89 9.01
N TYR A 945 -10.58 -6.21 8.87
CA TYR A 945 -11.13 -7.22 9.78
C TYR A 945 -10.43 -7.25 11.13
N TYR A 946 -9.10 -7.20 11.17
CA TYR A 946 -8.32 -7.22 12.42
C TYR A 946 -8.19 -5.84 13.08
N GLY A 947 -8.16 -4.76 12.31
CA GLY A 947 -8.16 -3.38 12.80
C GLY A 947 -6.78 -2.75 13.04
N GLY A 948 -5.70 -3.37 12.58
CA GLY A 948 -4.33 -2.89 12.78
C GLY A 948 -3.87 -2.87 14.25
N ALA A 949 -2.61 -2.48 14.46
CA ALA A 949 -1.93 -2.58 15.75
C ALA A 949 -2.58 -1.72 16.87
N ASP A 950 -3.10 -0.54 16.54
CA ASP A 950 -3.65 0.39 17.53
C ASP A 950 -5.14 0.20 17.82
N HIS A 951 -5.90 -0.47 16.93
CA HIS A 951 -7.37 -0.45 16.94
C HIS A 951 -8.04 -1.83 16.83
N TYR A 952 -7.32 -2.93 17.10
CA TYR A 952 -7.82 -4.31 17.31
C TYR A 952 -9.35 -4.45 17.44
N LYS A 953 -10.01 -4.85 16.35
CA LYS A 953 -11.48 -4.94 16.26
C LYS A 953 -12.02 -6.28 16.76
N VAL A 954 -12.73 -6.25 17.88
CA VAL A 954 -13.65 -7.33 18.26
C VAL A 954 -14.85 -7.31 17.29
N SER A 955 -15.14 -8.42 16.63
CA SER A 955 -16.40 -8.57 15.87
C SER A 955 -17.49 -9.06 16.81
N VAL A 956 -18.50 -8.24 17.10
CA VAL A 956 -19.68 -8.66 17.86
C VAL A 956 -20.76 -9.16 16.89
N SER A 957 -20.43 -10.22 16.16
CA SER A 957 -21.35 -10.96 15.30
C SER A 957 -22.02 -12.09 16.08
N ASP A 958 -23.33 -11.92 16.28
CA ASP A 958 -24.34 -12.88 16.76
C ASP A 958 -24.50 -13.23 18.26
N ALA A 959 -25.78 -13.33 18.62
CA ALA A 959 -26.43 -13.90 19.81
C ALA A 959 -26.07 -13.38 21.22
N ALA A 960 -24.79 -13.29 21.62
CA ALA A 960 -24.44 -13.32 23.06
C ALA A 960 -24.94 -12.11 23.89
N CYS A 961 -24.70 -10.88 23.42
CA CYS A 961 -25.01 -9.67 24.21
C CYS A 961 -26.51 -9.39 24.41
N ALA A 962 -27.40 -9.95 23.58
CA ALA A 962 -28.84 -9.73 23.70
C ALA A 962 -29.47 -10.41 24.94
N VAL A 963 -28.80 -11.43 25.49
CA VAL A 963 -29.34 -12.26 26.60
C VAL A 963 -29.12 -11.60 27.96
N VAL A 964 -28.00 -10.89 28.17
CA VAL A 964 -27.62 -10.33 29.48
C VAL A 964 -28.47 -9.11 29.86
N LEU A 965 -28.88 -8.29 28.88
CA LEU A 965 -29.76 -7.13 29.11
C LEU A 965 -31.24 -7.51 29.25
N SER A 966 -31.67 -8.65 28.71
CA SER A 966 -33.07 -9.10 28.76
C SER A 966 -33.42 -9.90 30.01
N SER A 967 -32.45 -10.59 30.63
CA SER A 967 -32.67 -11.43 31.82
C SER A 967 -32.93 -10.65 33.11
N PHE A 968 -32.66 -9.34 33.17
CA PHE A 968 -32.89 -8.51 34.37
C PHE A 968 -34.32 -7.92 34.47
N LEU A 969 -35.15 -8.01 33.42
CA LEU A 969 -36.43 -7.28 33.33
C LEU A 969 -37.71 -8.14 33.28
N LEU A 970 -37.61 -9.47 33.23
CA LEU A 970 -38.77 -10.36 33.02
C LEU A 970 -39.12 -11.25 34.22
N ARG A 971 -39.78 -10.66 35.24
CA ARG A 971 -40.52 -11.39 36.29
C ARG A 971 -41.96 -10.90 36.51
N ARG A 972 -42.78 -10.96 35.46
CA ARG A 972 -44.24 -11.29 35.48
C ARG A 972 -44.81 -11.24 34.05
N ALA A 973 -45.89 -11.97 33.83
CA ALA A 973 -46.54 -12.17 32.52
C ALA A 973 -48.02 -11.70 32.59
N PRO A 974 -48.80 -11.67 31.48
CA PRO A 974 -48.44 -11.62 30.05
C PRO A 974 -49.22 -10.54 29.24
N SER A 975 -48.84 -10.40 27.95
CA SER A 975 -49.68 -9.94 26.81
C SER A 975 -49.94 -8.44 26.59
N SER A 976 -50.34 -8.14 25.33
CA SER A 976 -50.65 -6.84 24.71
C SER A 976 -49.47 -5.92 24.35
N ASN A 977 -49.52 -5.34 23.15
CA ASN A 977 -48.48 -4.47 22.59
C ASN A 977 -48.72 -3.01 22.99
N VAL A 978 -47.82 -2.42 23.80
CA VAL A 978 -47.76 -0.98 24.05
C VAL A 978 -46.29 -0.55 24.10
N PHE A 979 -45.94 0.53 23.39
CA PHE A 979 -44.59 1.12 23.46
C PHE A 979 -44.38 1.81 24.82
N HIS A 980 -43.32 1.44 25.54
CA HIS A 980 -42.93 2.10 26.79
C HIS A 980 -41.78 3.10 26.58
N LYS A 981 -41.97 4.33 27.06
CA LYS A 981 -40.87 5.28 27.29
C LYS A 981 -40.29 5.04 28.68
N VAL A 982 -38.97 4.90 28.76
CA VAL A 982 -38.23 4.87 30.04
C VAL A 982 -37.56 6.24 30.23
N SER A 983 -37.52 6.73 31.47
CA SER A 983 -36.87 7.99 31.85
C SER A 983 -35.75 7.70 32.85
N VAL A 984 -34.55 8.23 32.58
CA VAL A 984 -33.42 8.25 33.52
C VAL A 984 -32.89 9.67 33.54
N ASN A 985 -32.88 10.28 34.74
CA ASN A 985 -32.35 11.63 35.01
C ASN A 985 -32.76 12.75 34.02
N GLY A 986 -34.01 12.71 33.54
CA GLY A 986 -34.65 13.83 32.85
C GLY A 986 -34.35 13.97 31.35
N ALA A 987 -33.47 13.13 30.78
CA ALA A 987 -33.25 13.07 29.33
C ALA A 987 -34.17 12.03 28.67
N VAL A 988 -34.86 12.41 27.59
CA VAL A 988 -35.62 11.47 26.75
C VAL A 988 -34.72 11.01 25.60
N VAL A 989 -34.19 9.80 25.69
CA VAL A 989 -33.36 9.19 24.65
C VAL A 989 -34.23 8.29 23.76
N THR A 990 -34.25 8.57 22.46
CA THR A 990 -34.88 7.71 21.45
C THR A 990 -33.82 6.80 20.86
N VAL A 991 -33.87 5.50 21.16
CA VAL A 991 -32.90 4.53 20.61
C VAL A 991 -33.32 4.14 19.19
N ALA A 992 -32.66 4.74 18.20
CA ALA A 992 -32.94 4.53 16.77
C ALA A 992 -31.68 4.63 15.90
N GLU A 993 -30.55 4.09 16.38
CA GLU A 993 -29.32 3.97 15.58
C GLU A 993 -28.48 2.78 16.07
N THR A 994 -27.99 1.96 15.13
CA THR A 994 -27.12 0.82 15.44
C THR A 994 -25.69 1.30 15.66
N VAL A 995 -25.41 1.83 16.85
CA VAL A 995 -24.05 2.20 17.24
C VAL A 995 -23.18 0.95 17.23
N LEU A 996 -22.21 0.89 16.32
CA LEU A 996 -21.10 -0.06 16.37
C LEU A 996 -20.26 0.23 17.62
N VAL A 997 -20.54 -0.49 18.70
CA VAL A 997 -19.76 -0.41 19.95
C VAL A 997 -18.45 -1.18 19.72
N TYR A 998 -17.44 -0.46 19.24
CA TYR A 998 -16.08 -0.99 19.06
C TYR A 998 -15.45 -1.32 20.40
N VAL A 999 -15.54 -2.59 20.82
CA VAL A 999 -14.75 -3.12 21.93
C VAL A 999 -13.34 -3.41 21.40
N LYS A 1000 -12.31 -2.91 22.09
CA LYS A 1000 -10.92 -3.23 21.78
C LYS A 1000 -10.53 -4.57 22.42
N ALA A 1001 -9.52 -5.24 21.89
CA ALA A 1001 -8.91 -6.40 22.56
C ALA A 1001 -8.47 -6.05 24.01
N THR A 1002 -8.65 -7.01 24.92
CA THR A 1002 -8.33 -6.88 26.35
C THR A 1002 -7.40 -7.98 26.81
N ASN A 1003 -6.59 -7.75 27.86
CA ASN A 1003 -5.64 -8.70 28.43
C ASN A 1003 -4.63 -9.23 27.38
N VAL A 1004 -3.81 -8.33 26.82
CA VAL A 1004 -2.80 -8.68 25.82
C VAL A 1004 -1.48 -7.96 26.15
N ILE A 1005 -0.40 -8.73 26.31
CA ILE A 1005 0.96 -8.19 26.35
C ILE A 1005 1.66 -8.40 25.01
N LEU A 1006 2.29 -7.33 24.51
CA LEU A 1006 2.89 -7.22 23.18
C LEU A 1006 4.40 -6.90 23.29
N PRO A 1007 5.24 -7.84 23.74
CA PRO A 1007 6.68 -7.65 23.79
C PRO A 1007 7.27 -7.66 22.38
N ASN A 1008 8.15 -6.71 22.07
CA ASN A 1008 8.85 -6.58 20.78
C ASN A 1008 10.33 -6.23 21.03
N GLY A 1009 11.25 -6.78 20.25
CA GLY A 1009 12.67 -6.42 20.34
C GLY A 1009 13.01 -5.12 19.60
N SER A 1010 13.89 -4.27 20.14
CA SER A 1010 14.29 -3.02 19.45
C SER A 1010 15.26 -3.22 18.29
N LEU A 1011 15.79 -4.44 18.09
CA LEU A 1011 16.65 -4.81 16.96
C LEU A 1011 15.92 -5.68 15.93
N ASP A 1012 14.63 -5.96 16.17
CA ASP A 1012 13.79 -6.84 15.36
C ASP A 1012 13.04 -6.02 14.29
N PRO A 1013 13.31 -6.18 12.97
CA PRO A 1013 12.64 -5.39 11.94
C PRO A 1013 11.10 -5.50 11.94
N TRP A 1014 10.53 -6.58 12.51
CA TRP A 1014 9.08 -6.73 12.66
C TRP A 1014 8.46 -5.77 13.69
N HIS A 1015 9.26 -5.19 14.59
CA HIS A 1015 8.78 -4.24 15.61
C HIS A 1015 8.10 -3.00 15.01
N ALA A 1016 8.41 -2.68 13.75
CA ALA A 1016 7.80 -1.58 12.98
C ALA A 1016 6.31 -1.79 12.65
N LEU A 1017 5.79 -3.02 12.75
CA LEU A 1017 4.35 -3.35 12.56
C LEU A 1017 3.61 -3.63 13.87
N GLY A 1018 4.27 -3.42 15.02
CA GLY A 1018 3.68 -3.49 16.35
C GLY A 1018 2.94 -2.21 16.77
N THR A 1019 2.60 -2.09 18.05
CA THR A 1019 2.04 -0.88 18.68
C THR A 1019 2.80 -0.57 19.95
N TYR A 1020 2.98 0.73 20.24
CA TYR A 1020 3.60 1.22 21.49
C TYR A 1020 2.63 2.10 22.30
N ILE A 1021 1.35 2.11 21.93
CA ILE A 1021 0.29 2.86 22.60
C ILE A 1021 -0.37 1.97 23.66
N GLU A 1022 -0.05 2.22 24.94
CA GLU A 1022 -0.64 1.54 26.10
C GLU A 1022 -2.14 1.85 26.24
N ASP A 1023 -2.97 0.83 26.50
CA ASP A 1023 -4.40 1.01 26.79
C ASP A 1023 -4.75 0.42 28.16
N LYS A 1024 -4.72 1.27 29.19
CA LYS A 1024 -5.01 0.89 30.59
C LYS A 1024 -6.45 0.40 30.79
N PRO A 1025 -7.49 1.07 30.24
CA PRO A 1025 -8.86 0.57 30.27
C PRO A 1025 -9.06 -0.86 29.74
N THR A 1026 -8.29 -1.31 28.74
CA THR A 1026 -8.40 -2.69 28.24
C THR A 1026 -7.27 -3.63 28.68
N HIS A 1027 -6.27 -3.12 29.40
CA HIS A 1027 -5.08 -3.88 29.78
C HIS A 1027 -4.33 -4.44 28.55
N LYS A 1028 -4.12 -3.56 27.54
CA LYS A 1028 -3.22 -3.79 26.40
C LYS A 1028 -1.85 -3.19 26.74
N ILE A 1029 -0.86 -4.05 26.99
CA ILE A 1029 0.47 -3.67 27.50
C ILE A 1029 1.52 -3.88 26.39
N PRO A 1030 1.88 -2.85 25.62
CA PRO A 1030 3.02 -2.91 24.71
C PRO A 1030 4.35 -2.78 25.46
N LEU A 1031 5.38 -3.48 24.99
CA LEU A 1031 6.67 -3.55 25.66
C LEU A 1031 7.82 -3.62 24.65
N LEU A 1032 8.53 -2.51 24.44
CA LEU A 1032 9.74 -2.48 23.62
C LEU A 1032 10.95 -2.90 24.47
N ILE A 1033 11.61 -3.97 24.08
CA ILE A 1033 12.76 -4.58 24.76
C ILE A 1033 14.04 -4.09 24.08
N ASN A 1034 14.67 -3.09 24.68
CA ASN A 1034 15.86 -2.46 24.12
C ASN A 1034 17.06 -3.43 24.09
N GLY A 1035 17.67 -3.57 22.91
CA GLY A 1035 18.87 -4.37 22.69
C GLY A 1035 18.63 -5.86 22.42
N THR A 1036 17.39 -6.27 22.14
CA THR A 1036 17.07 -7.65 21.70
C THR A 1036 16.43 -7.68 20.33
N ALA A 1037 16.63 -8.79 19.62
CA ALA A 1037 15.94 -9.08 18.36
C ALA A 1037 14.71 -9.99 18.56
N HIS A 1038 14.31 -10.72 17.51
CA HIS A 1038 13.00 -11.34 17.36
C HIS A 1038 12.68 -12.42 18.40
N CYS A 1039 11.53 -12.28 19.08
CA CYS A 1039 10.98 -13.23 20.06
C CYS A 1039 11.88 -13.58 21.28
N ALA A 1040 12.89 -12.77 21.60
CA ALA A 1040 13.90 -13.08 22.64
C ALA A 1040 13.31 -13.36 24.04
N ASP A 1041 12.15 -12.80 24.37
CA ASP A 1041 11.44 -13.04 25.65
C ASP A 1041 10.96 -14.49 25.81
N MET A 1042 10.67 -15.18 24.71
CA MET A 1042 10.16 -16.56 24.71
C MET A 1042 11.23 -17.61 25.02
N TYR A 1043 12.47 -17.33 24.62
CA TYR A 1043 13.63 -18.22 24.75
C TYR A 1043 14.09 -18.39 26.21
N PRO A 1044 14.95 -19.38 26.51
CA PRO A 1044 15.57 -19.52 27.83
C PRO A 1044 16.40 -18.28 28.25
N ALA A 1045 16.72 -18.21 29.54
CA ALA A 1045 17.60 -17.16 30.04
C ALA A 1045 19.07 -17.53 29.82
N TYR A 1046 19.90 -16.56 29.42
CA TYR A 1046 21.31 -16.77 29.06
C TYR A 1046 22.29 -15.85 29.81
N PRO A 1047 23.57 -16.26 29.95
CA PRO A 1047 24.56 -15.45 30.69
C PRO A 1047 24.81 -14.09 30.01
N ASN A 1048 24.65 -13.01 30.79
CA ASN A 1048 24.78 -11.62 30.34
C ASN A 1048 23.68 -11.13 29.39
N GLU A 1049 22.47 -11.70 29.45
CA GLU A 1049 21.31 -11.16 28.73
C GLU A 1049 21.00 -9.69 29.10
N PRO A 1050 20.40 -8.89 28.19
CA PRO A 1050 20.08 -7.50 28.48
C PRO A 1050 19.14 -7.37 29.68
N LYS A 1051 19.40 -6.41 30.59
CA LYS A 1051 18.53 -6.14 31.75
C LYS A 1051 17.09 -5.75 31.35
N ALA A 1052 16.91 -5.22 30.14
CA ALA A 1052 15.58 -5.00 29.56
C ALA A 1052 14.82 -6.32 29.31
N LEU A 1053 15.51 -7.38 28.91
CA LEU A 1053 14.95 -8.72 28.68
C LEU A 1053 14.61 -9.42 30.00
N GLU A 1054 15.50 -9.33 31.00
CA GLU A 1054 15.26 -9.82 32.37
C GLU A 1054 13.99 -9.17 32.95
N ALA A 1055 13.90 -7.85 32.90
CA ALA A 1055 12.73 -7.10 33.36
C ALA A 1055 11.46 -7.42 32.54
N ALA A 1056 11.58 -7.55 31.22
CA ALA A 1056 10.45 -7.85 30.34
C ALA A 1056 9.82 -9.21 30.65
N ARG A 1057 10.64 -10.25 30.87
CA ARG A 1057 10.15 -11.59 31.25
C ARG A 1057 9.42 -11.57 32.60
N GLN A 1058 9.87 -10.75 33.56
CA GLN A 1058 9.15 -10.55 34.82
C GLN A 1058 7.79 -9.88 34.58
N THR A 1059 7.73 -8.82 33.78
CA THR A 1059 6.46 -8.16 33.41
C THR A 1059 5.49 -9.12 32.72
N ILE A 1060 5.96 -9.96 31.78
CA ILE A 1060 5.13 -10.97 31.11
C ILE A 1060 4.59 -12.00 32.12
N GLU A 1061 5.40 -12.44 33.07
CA GLU A 1061 4.97 -13.42 34.09
C GLU A 1061 3.93 -12.83 35.08
N ASP A 1062 4.06 -11.55 35.42
CA ASP A 1062 3.10 -10.85 36.30
C ASP A 1062 1.78 -10.50 35.57
N GLU A 1063 1.85 -10.15 34.28
CA GLU A 1063 0.69 -9.97 33.42
C GLU A 1063 -0.10 -11.27 33.22
N VAL A 1064 0.57 -12.39 32.95
CA VAL A 1064 -0.08 -13.71 32.90
C VAL A 1064 -0.70 -14.08 34.25
N ALA A 1065 -0.06 -13.73 35.38
CA ALA A 1065 -0.66 -13.90 36.70
C ALA A 1065 -1.95 -13.07 36.86
N TYR A 1066 -1.95 -11.82 36.40
CA TYR A 1066 -3.10 -10.91 36.44
C TYR A 1066 -4.27 -11.41 35.57
N TYR A 1067 -4.02 -11.90 34.34
CA TYR A 1067 -5.07 -12.44 33.46
C TYR A 1067 -5.77 -13.66 34.07
N ILE A 1068 -5.01 -14.54 34.75
CA ILE A 1068 -5.55 -15.68 35.49
C ILE A 1068 -6.40 -15.19 36.68
N GLN A 1069 -5.89 -14.25 37.48
CA GLN A 1069 -6.54 -13.79 38.72
C GLN A 1069 -7.81 -12.95 38.49
N GLN A 1070 -7.83 -12.04 37.51
CA GLN A 1070 -9.01 -11.22 37.22
C GLN A 1070 -10.24 -12.07 36.86
N SER A 1071 -10.02 -13.21 36.20
CA SER A 1071 -11.09 -14.13 35.84
C SER A 1071 -11.80 -14.76 37.05
N ASP A 1072 -11.20 -14.73 38.25
CA ASP A 1072 -11.83 -15.19 39.49
C ASP A 1072 -12.59 -14.06 40.21
N LEU A 1073 -12.09 -12.81 40.13
CA LEU A 1073 -12.73 -11.64 40.76
C LEU A 1073 -14.08 -11.30 40.12
N PHE A 1074 -14.15 -11.22 38.79
CA PHE A 1074 -15.41 -10.96 38.05
C PHE A 1074 -16.50 -12.00 38.30
N ARG A 1075 -16.13 -13.23 38.70
CA ARG A 1075 -17.06 -14.32 39.01
C ARG A 1075 -17.64 -14.17 40.41
N ASN A 1076 -16.82 -13.81 41.41
CA ASN A 1076 -17.29 -13.60 42.79
C ASN A 1076 -18.30 -12.44 42.91
N SER A 1077 -18.21 -11.41 42.05
CA SER A 1077 -19.17 -10.29 42.02
C SER A 1077 -20.53 -10.60 41.37
N GLN A 1078 -20.71 -11.76 40.72
CA GLN A 1078 -22.01 -12.18 40.17
C GLN A 1078 -22.84 -13.07 41.13
N PHE A 1079 -22.33 -13.35 42.32
CA PHE A 1079 -22.99 -14.18 43.35
C PHE A 1079 -23.49 -13.38 44.57
N HIS A 1080 -23.62 -12.05 44.45
CA HIS A 1080 -24.14 -11.14 45.48
C HIS A 1080 -25.31 -10.29 44.95
#